data_AF-A0A3D0DMI4-F1
#
_entry.id   AF-A0A3D0DMI4-F1
#
_cell.length_a   1.000
_cell.length_b   1.000
_cell.length_c   1.000
_cell.angle_alpha   90.00
_cell.angle_beta   90.00
_cell.angle_gamma   90.00
#
_symmetry.space_group_name_H-M   'P 1'
#
loop_
_entity.id
_entity.type
_entity.pdbx_description
1 polymer ?
#
loop_
_entity_poly.entity_id
_entity_poly.type
_entity_poly.pdbx_seq_one_letter_code
_entity_poly.pdbx_strand_id
1 'polypeptide(L)'
;MKKKLKQVKACLMATVLLAGLMTANFGVASVKAETTDSTEEYGGGNISMPWDENVPVADDSLTVEKVDELINSESDDEDDELLHNDKSKYVPTGEIESAYPASCYTQTAILEHLKKYAPPSRNQSPYGTCWAHACVALAELYAINQQGADRDNVDYSERHLARYTLGYGEPHMISDAESGDTLTFEDSGVNCSNITDDDEIAILMRGGNAGEAAQALMRWRGFASESTAPYPTNKSSDTKPISPKVYWNKTTTYSDEQRLENCYIINIKENPDIVKRYIKEYGGVYATFHATDGISNIYGLEFNYENNCFYEPVKKDINHAIAIVGWDDNYPKSNFHNTPETNGAWLVRNSWESTTTPKFGYDTYFWLSYCDKSLAESAYAFKLQDKNEWKDNNYYYNTQYCGISSYSGSGYKAANVFVANSTSDKEVLESISFNVLMGSVPYGGEGYTVEIYRGLNEGADPDSGILASRQQGTIPFKGTYTIDLDAPVILNKGERYSVIVELDGGTVDLEPGLFSSSDICTMDAGCGAEGQSFLNDGWTWNDNKKNFCGNWCIGAQTVDMPSLAAVAGSDYKSVNLSWNAVKGVSGYELRRSQKSNGTYTKIASLKSSVNSYTDSNITKDEKYYYKLYRVVDGKVDERYCPEPIEVYAGEPFKIEYPLKVGGKKVTDINAGNVFGDSDCKVKYDADNNTLTLNGYAYAGKDPAIEYTGDAELKIEVVGNCFIVPGGSYGIKSSKGALRFSGKNALQVSCSKDGSNAIYSVGDITIESGGLYVDAKKNGIYTYGDVIVKGGKVEAKGEVGIHMFGNVSINISEGTVTAKGIGDNGVGVKAVGNLTITSNGTIQAQGGKTGILCESGNVSLAGEGTIQAQGDETGIFCDNIISIKAGEVNATGSVQAIEGKVVNAILGAGWTDTEGKNGKSLIPISEEKKELSYKKVQFSEELASVTTTVNFKVVNGSWDDGETKDKVVKIEGFEGDVLKLSADNIPAVGTKPSDGYKEGAWDIIPDTTTEITKDITYTYMYEKQETSVVPTTEPTTEPTTEPTTGPTTGPTTEPTTGPTTEPTTEPTTTPDITRDKNDISPSNPVKVDEIEKTIFSIKDEKDTK
;
A
#
# COMPACT_ATOMS: atom_id res chain seq x y z
N MET A 1 -38.61 8.41 -11.88
CA MET A 1 -37.51 8.13 -12.84
C MET A 1 -37.52 9.06 -14.06
N LYS A 2 -38.41 8.91 -15.06
CA LYS A 2 -38.32 9.65 -16.36
C LYS A 2 -38.14 11.19 -16.29
N LYS A 3 -38.58 11.88 -15.24
CA LYS A 3 -38.31 13.32 -15.02
C LYS A 3 -36.84 13.61 -14.65
N LYS A 4 -36.25 12.88 -13.68
CA LYS A 4 -34.82 12.99 -13.33
C LYS A 4 -33.91 12.68 -14.53
N LEU A 5 -34.23 11.64 -15.30
CA LEU A 5 -33.45 11.28 -16.50
C LEU A 5 -33.41 12.40 -17.57
N LYS A 6 -34.42 13.27 -17.60
CA LYS A 6 -34.46 14.43 -18.51
C LYS A 6 -33.67 15.64 -17.99
N GLN A 7 -33.50 15.79 -16.67
CA GLN A 7 -32.57 16.76 -16.08
C GLN A 7 -31.12 16.31 -16.23
N VAL A 8 -30.81 15.03 -15.99
CA VAL A 8 -29.45 14.48 -16.18
C VAL A 8 -28.99 14.67 -17.63
N LYS A 9 -29.84 14.35 -18.63
CA LYS A 9 -29.50 14.61 -20.04
C LYS A 9 -29.40 16.10 -20.41
N ALA A 10 -30.06 17.00 -19.68
CA ALA A 10 -29.91 18.45 -19.89
C ALA A 10 -28.59 18.96 -19.32
N CYS A 11 -28.16 18.47 -18.14
CA CYS A 11 -26.84 18.78 -17.57
C CYS A 11 -25.73 18.23 -18.47
N LEU A 12 -25.82 16.96 -18.88
CA LEU A 12 -24.81 16.33 -19.76
C LEU A 12 -24.64 17.08 -21.09
N MET A 13 -25.75 17.56 -21.69
CA MET A 13 -25.68 18.41 -22.89
C MET A 13 -25.11 19.81 -22.60
N ALA A 14 -25.32 20.38 -21.41
CA ALA A 14 -24.69 21.65 -21.04
C ALA A 14 -23.18 21.51 -20.85
N THR A 15 -22.71 20.44 -20.21
CA THR A 15 -21.26 20.15 -20.06
C THR A 15 -20.61 19.93 -21.43
N VAL A 16 -21.25 19.15 -22.31
CA VAL A 16 -20.75 18.93 -23.68
C VAL A 16 -20.78 20.20 -24.54
N LEU A 17 -21.75 21.10 -24.35
CA LEU A 17 -21.73 22.41 -25.03
C LEU A 17 -20.67 23.38 -24.47
N LEU A 18 -20.34 23.33 -23.17
CA LEU A 18 -19.23 24.12 -22.63
C LEU A 18 -17.88 23.64 -23.19
N ALA A 19 -17.64 22.33 -23.19
CA ALA A 19 -16.46 21.74 -23.83
C ALA A 19 -16.39 22.08 -25.33
N GLY A 20 -17.53 22.07 -26.04
CA GLY A 20 -17.64 22.48 -27.44
C GLY A 20 -17.63 24.00 -27.70
N LEU A 21 -17.53 24.84 -26.68
CA LEU A 21 -17.41 26.30 -26.81
C LEU A 21 -16.06 26.85 -26.33
N MET A 22 -15.38 26.18 -25.39
CA MET A 22 -14.03 26.57 -24.97
C MET A 22 -12.98 26.30 -26.06
N THR A 23 -13.18 25.30 -26.93
CA THR A 23 -12.36 25.07 -28.13
C THR A 23 -12.48 26.17 -29.19
N ALA A 24 -13.41 27.12 -29.05
CA ALA A 24 -13.65 28.18 -30.03
C ALA A 24 -13.01 29.54 -29.68
N ASN A 25 -12.33 29.65 -28.53
CA ASN A 25 -11.73 30.92 -28.08
C ASN A 25 -10.24 30.84 -27.71
N PHE A 26 -9.59 29.69 -27.95
CA PHE A 26 -8.14 29.66 -28.14
C PHE A 26 -7.83 30.33 -29.47
N GLY A 27 -7.47 31.61 -29.40
CA GLY A 27 -6.91 32.33 -30.53
C GLY A 27 -5.56 31.70 -30.88
N VAL A 28 -5.56 30.78 -31.85
CA VAL A 28 -4.33 30.25 -32.43
C VAL A 28 -3.56 31.45 -33.00
N ALA A 29 -2.50 31.84 -32.30
CA ALA A 29 -1.48 32.77 -32.76
C ALA A 29 -0.71 32.09 -33.90
N SER A 30 -1.41 31.92 -35.02
CA SER A 30 -0.88 31.45 -36.27
C SER A 30 0.04 32.54 -36.80
N VAL A 31 1.29 32.49 -36.35
CA VAL A 31 2.41 33.13 -37.02
C VAL A 31 2.50 32.48 -38.39
N LYS A 32 1.70 33.01 -39.32
CA LYS A 32 2.04 32.89 -40.72
C LYS A 32 3.45 33.41 -40.87
N ALA A 33 4.34 32.59 -41.42
CA ALA A 33 5.45 33.13 -42.16
C ALA A 33 4.88 33.82 -43.42
N GLU A 34 4.36 35.05 -43.26
CA GLU A 34 4.10 35.89 -44.42
C GLU A 34 5.44 36.14 -45.08
N THR A 35 5.63 35.61 -46.28
CA THR A 35 6.87 35.73 -47.05
C THR A 35 7.01 37.15 -47.58
N THR A 36 7.32 38.09 -46.69
CA THR A 36 7.65 39.47 -47.03
C THR A 36 9.03 39.51 -47.67
N ASP A 37 9.05 39.71 -48.98
CA ASP A 37 10.25 39.97 -49.78
C ASP A 37 10.78 41.39 -49.45
N SER A 38 11.44 41.51 -48.29
CA SER A 38 11.98 42.75 -47.74
C SER A 38 13.34 42.53 -47.10
N THR A 39 14.33 43.31 -47.52
CA THR A 39 15.73 43.24 -47.05
C THR A 39 15.91 44.05 -45.78
N GLU A 40 15.29 43.60 -44.69
CA GLU A 40 15.48 44.19 -43.35
C GLU A 40 16.67 43.54 -42.64
N GLU A 41 17.35 44.30 -41.79
CA GLU A 41 18.56 43.85 -41.10
C GLU A 41 18.20 42.95 -39.92
N TYR A 42 18.91 41.81 -39.76
CA TYR A 42 18.73 40.91 -38.61
C TYR A 42 19.25 41.56 -37.32
N GLY A 43 18.42 42.42 -36.71
CA GLY A 43 18.64 43.01 -35.40
C GLY A 43 18.47 41.97 -34.29
N GLY A 44 19.57 41.32 -33.91
CA GLY A 44 19.58 40.31 -32.86
C GLY A 44 19.14 40.84 -31.49
N GLY A 45 18.25 40.10 -30.82
CA GLY A 45 17.82 40.34 -29.43
C GLY A 45 16.31 40.57 -29.24
N ASN A 46 15.60 41.06 -30.24
CA ASN A 46 14.18 41.43 -30.10
C ASN A 46 13.23 40.29 -30.47
N ILE A 47 12.80 39.50 -29.48
CA ILE A 47 11.68 38.55 -29.59
C ILE A 47 10.67 38.88 -28.50
N SER A 48 9.39 39.06 -28.84
CA SER A 48 8.35 39.23 -27.84
C SER A 48 8.20 37.96 -27.00
N MET A 49 8.12 38.10 -25.67
CA MET A 49 7.96 37.01 -24.72
C MET A 49 6.59 37.10 -24.02
N PRO A 50 5.47 36.95 -24.75
CA PRO A 50 4.12 37.24 -24.24
C PRO A 50 3.66 36.26 -23.14
N TRP A 51 4.43 35.20 -22.87
CA TRP A 51 4.16 34.23 -21.81
C TRP A 51 4.40 34.80 -20.41
N ASP A 52 5.48 35.55 -20.17
CA ASP A 52 5.81 36.08 -18.83
C ASP A 52 4.77 37.13 -18.37
N GLU A 53 4.13 37.83 -19.31
CA GLU A 53 2.99 38.72 -19.02
C GLU A 53 1.68 37.99 -18.66
N ASN A 54 1.62 36.68 -18.93
CA ASN A 54 0.45 35.84 -18.69
C ASN A 54 0.68 34.75 -17.63
N VAL A 55 1.89 34.65 -17.05
CA VAL A 55 2.11 33.91 -15.81
C VAL A 55 1.36 34.66 -14.70
N PRO A 56 0.28 34.11 -14.12
CA PRO A 56 -0.43 34.80 -13.06
C PRO A 56 0.41 34.63 -11.79
N VAL A 57 1.24 35.62 -11.47
CA VAL A 57 1.80 35.73 -10.11
C VAL A 57 0.61 35.97 -9.17
N ALA A 58 0.60 35.32 -8.01
CA ALA A 58 -0.59 35.34 -7.17
C ALA A 58 -0.66 36.62 -6.31
N ASP A 59 -1.77 36.78 -5.56
CA ASP A 59 -1.99 37.87 -4.59
C ASP A 59 -1.11 37.58 -3.36
N ASP A 60 0.20 37.65 -3.59
CA ASP A 60 1.25 37.03 -2.77
C ASP A 60 1.59 37.91 -1.57
N SER A 61 0.60 38.45 -0.86
CA SER A 61 0.80 39.37 0.28
C SER A 61 1.44 38.73 1.54
N LEU A 62 2.09 37.57 1.36
CA LEU A 62 2.96 36.84 2.29
C LEU A 62 4.13 37.71 2.75
N THR A 63 4.04 38.25 3.97
CA THR A 63 5.16 38.98 4.57
C THR A 63 6.34 38.05 4.88
N VAL A 64 7.52 38.65 5.06
CA VAL A 64 8.73 37.94 5.53
C VAL A 64 8.45 37.09 6.77
N GLU A 65 7.72 37.63 7.75
CA GLU A 65 7.36 36.90 8.97
C GLU A 65 6.41 35.73 8.70
N LYS A 66 5.46 35.88 7.77
CA LYS A 66 4.52 34.80 7.41
C LYS A 66 5.22 33.69 6.63
N VAL A 67 6.21 34.01 5.80
CA VAL A 67 7.07 32.99 5.18
C VAL A 67 7.92 32.29 6.22
N ASP A 68 8.58 33.04 7.12
CA ASP A 68 9.35 32.47 8.22
C ASP A 68 8.45 31.59 9.15
N GLU A 69 7.16 31.91 9.34
CA GLU A 69 6.19 31.03 10.04
C GLU A 69 5.90 29.71 9.31
N LEU A 70 5.74 29.71 7.98
CA LEU A 70 5.45 28.48 7.20
C LEU A 70 6.64 27.51 7.15
N ILE A 71 7.83 28.03 7.45
CA ILE A 71 9.09 27.28 7.49
C ILE A 71 9.32 26.69 8.88
N ASN A 72 9.11 27.50 9.92
CA ASN A 72 9.38 27.12 11.31
C ASN A 72 8.15 26.52 12.01
N SER A 73 7.10 26.14 11.27
CA SER A 73 6.02 25.28 11.80
C SER A 73 6.55 23.84 11.94
N GLU A 74 7.09 23.56 13.13
CA GLU A 74 7.33 22.20 13.62
C GLU A 74 5.99 21.42 13.60
N SER A 75 6.04 20.15 13.20
CA SER A 75 4.97 19.20 13.47
C SER A 75 5.05 18.78 14.95
N ASP A 76 3.93 18.82 15.68
CA ASP A 76 3.84 18.57 17.13
C ASP A 76 4.20 17.12 17.60
N ASP A 77 4.85 16.32 16.76
CA ASP A 77 5.23 14.92 17.01
C ASP A 77 6.68 14.83 17.56
N GLU A 78 6.84 14.90 18.89
CA GLU A 78 8.14 15.00 19.61
C GLU A 78 9.11 13.78 19.51
N ASP A 79 8.84 12.77 18.67
CA ASP A 79 9.34 11.39 18.86
C ASP A 79 10.39 10.87 17.85
N ASP A 80 10.91 11.69 16.91
CA ASP A 80 11.91 11.25 15.90
C ASP A 80 13.23 12.05 15.89
N GLU A 81 14.34 11.41 16.30
CA GLU A 81 15.70 12.00 16.31
C GLU A 81 16.38 12.03 14.92
N LEU A 82 15.70 11.60 13.85
CA LEU A 82 16.23 11.62 12.47
C LEU A 82 15.86 12.90 11.71
N LEU A 83 16.46 14.02 12.13
CA LEU A 83 16.36 15.33 11.48
C LEU A 83 16.82 15.30 10.01
N HIS A 84 15.88 15.07 9.09
CA HIS A 84 16.01 15.42 7.68
C HIS A 84 15.32 16.76 7.42
N ASN A 85 16.05 17.74 6.87
CA ASN A 85 15.49 19.04 6.53
C ASN A 85 14.48 18.91 5.39
N ASP A 86 13.21 19.23 5.64
CA ASP A 86 12.21 19.42 4.60
C ASP A 86 12.64 20.54 3.64
N LYS A 87 13.07 20.14 2.44
CA LYS A 87 13.58 21.04 1.39
C LYS A 87 12.51 21.92 0.76
N SER A 88 11.22 21.62 0.95
CA SER A 88 10.12 22.46 0.49
C SER A 88 10.03 23.78 1.29
N LYS A 89 10.42 23.72 2.58
CA LYS A 89 10.41 24.82 3.55
C LYS A 89 11.65 25.71 3.54
N TYR A 90 12.43 25.81 2.45
CA TYR A 90 13.60 26.72 2.45
C TYR A 90 13.38 28.05 1.73
N VAL A 91 13.33 29.13 2.53
CA VAL A 91 13.50 30.54 2.10
C VAL A 91 14.57 31.18 3.00
N PRO A 92 15.49 32.02 2.48
CA PRO A 92 16.55 32.62 3.30
C PRO A 92 15.99 33.60 4.36
N THR A 93 16.52 33.54 5.58
CA THR A 93 15.96 34.25 6.77
C THR A 93 16.71 35.52 7.18
N GLY A 94 17.75 35.93 6.44
CA GLY A 94 18.65 37.02 6.82
C GLY A 94 18.02 38.43 6.86
N GLU A 95 18.64 39.33 7.65
CA GLU A 95 18.34 40.76 7.65
C GLU A 95 18.69 41.42 6.29
N ILE A 96 17.84 42.35 5.87
CA ILE A 96 17.93 43.05 4.59
C ILE A 96 18.49 44.46 4.82
N GLU A 97 19.60 44.76 4.15
CA GLU A 97 20.21 46.08 4.14
C GLU A 97 19.53 46.97 3.09
N SER A 98 19.54 48.30 3.27
CA SER A 98 18.92 49.23 2.31
C SER A 98 19.65 49.33 0.96
N ALA A 99 20.78 48.62 0.81
CA ALA A 99 21.48 48.42 -0.45
C ALA A 99 22.35 47.16 -0.36
N TYR A 100 22.42 46.38 -1.42
CA TYR A 100 23.39 45.30 -1.59
C TYR A 100 23.97 45.38 -3.01
N PRO A 101 25.30 45.52 -3.17
CA PRO A 101 26.31 45.72 -2.13
C PRO A 101 26.26 47.10 -1.42
N ALA A 102 26.28 47.08 -0.08
CA ALA A 102 26.09 48.22 0.84
C ALA A 102 27.16 49.35 0.82
N SER A 103 28.01 49.41 -0.21
CA SER A 103 29.12 50.37 -0.32
C SER A 103 29.30 51.00 -1.70
N CYS A 104 28.43 50.69 -2.65
CA CYS A 104 28.72 50.81 -4.08
C CYS A 104 28.07 52.01 -4.78
N TYR A 105 28.08 53.18 -4.15
CA TYR A 105 27.58 54.46 -4.72
C TYR A 105 28.41 55.03 -5.89
N THR A 106 29.34 54.25 -6.46
CA THR A 106 30.15 54.65 -7.62
C THR A 106 30.37 53.47 -8.55
N GLN A 107 30.45 53.75 -9.85
CA GLN A 107 30.79 52.78 -10.90
C GLN A 107 32.02 51.92 -10.56
N THR A 108 33.05 52.52 -9.96
CA THR A 108 34.28 51.81 -9.55
C THR A 108 34.00 50.79 -8.45
N ALA A 109 33.27 51.18 -7.40
CA ALA A 109 32.95 50.29 -6.29
C ALA A 109 32.02 49.13 -6.72
N ILE A 110 31.01 49.40 -7.57
CA ILE A 110 30.17 48.37 -8.19
C ILE A 110 31.06 47.36 -8.93
N LEU A 111 31.96 47.86 -9.80
CA LEU A 111 32.84 47.02 -10.60
C LEU A 111 33.86 46.22 -9.77
N GLU A 112 34.35 46.77 -8.66
CA GLU A 112 35.24 46.07 -7.71
C GLU A 112 34.49 44.99 -6.91
N HIS A 113 33.23 45.23 -6.54
CA HIS A 113 32.38 44.19 -5.94
C HIS A 113 32.09 43.07 -6.95
N LEU A 114 31.59 43.39 -8.14
CA LEU A 114 31.23 42.38 -9.14
C LEU A 114 32.40 41.48 -9.52
N LYS A 115 33.60 42.04 -9.67
CA LYS A 115 34.86 41.28 -9.88
C LYS A 115 35.25 40.32 -8.75
N LYS A 116 34.62 40.43 -7.58
CA LYS A 116 34.86 39.54 -6.44
C LYS A 116 33.84 38.41 -6.37
N TYR A 117 32.58 38.66 -6.74
CA TYR A 117 31.45 37.75 -6.45
C TYR A 117 30.76 37.15 -7.68
N ALA A 118 30.78 37.81 -8.84
CA ALA A 118 30.20 37.30 -10.08
C ALA A 118 31.30 36.79 -11.03
N PRO A 119 30.99 35.84 -11.93
CA PRO A 119 31.84 35.59 -13.09
C PRO A 119 31.67 36.71 -14.13
N PRO A 120 32.55 36.79 -15.14
CA PRO A 120 32.39 37.71 -16.27
C PRO A 120 31.01 37.59 -16.96
N SER A 121 30.52 38.65 -17.60
CA SER A 121 29.31 38.54 -18.43
C SER A 121 29.62 37.84 -19.77
N ARG A 122 28.61 37.22 -20.37
CA ARG A 122 28.66 36.64 -21.73
C ARG A 122 27.76 37.43 -22.69
N ASN A 123 27.93 37.17 -23.99
CA ASN A 123 27.26 37.90 -25.05
C ASN A 123 26.36 36.97 -25.87
N GLN A 124 25.05 37.09 -25.74
CA GLN A 124 24.09 36.28 -26.49
C GLN A 124 24.08 36.57 -28.01
N SER A 125 24.65 37.71 -28.42
CA SER A 125 24.44 38.25 -29.77
C SER A 125 24.98 37.32 -30.86
N PRO A 126 24.23 37.07 -31.96
CA PRO A 126 22.96 37.70 -32.35
C PRO A 126 21.67 37.03 -31.85
N TYR A 127 21.74 36.02 -30.97
CA TYR A 127 20.64 35.07 -30.74
C TYR A 127 19.61 35.49 -29.67
N GLY A 128 18.41 34.89 -29.75
CA GLY A 128 17.28 35.10 -28.84
C GLY A 128 17.37 34.31 -27.52
N THR A 129 18.55 34.28 -26.91
CA THR A 129 18.87 33.40 -25.75
C THR A 129 19.15 34.14 -24.44
N CYS A 130 18.64 35.36 -24.30
CA CYS A 130 18.68 36.16 -23.06
C CYS A 130 18.19 35.35 -21.85
N TRP A 131 17.08 34.63 -22.02
CA TRP A 131 16.49 33.79 -20.97
C TRP A 131 17.45 32.69 -20.50
N ALA A 132 18.17 32.03 -21.42
CA ALA A 132 19.15 31.00 -21.10
C ALA A 132 20.39 31.58 -20.41
N HIS A 133 20.86 32.76 -20.84
CA HIS A 133 21.94 33.51 -20.18
C HIS A 133 21.56 33.89 -18.74
N ALA A 134 20.35 34.38 -18.52
CA ALA A 134 19.87 34.73 -17.18
C ALA A 134 19.76 33.47 -16.28
N CYS A 135 19.25 32.35 -16.80
CA CYS A 135 19.17 31.09 -16.06
C CYS A 135 20.56 30.49 -15.72
N VAL A 136 21.51 30.51 -16.67
CA VAL A 136 22.91 30.14 -16.42
C VAL A 136 23.55 31.04 -15.38
N ALA A 137 23.33 32.36 -15.48
CA ALA A 137 23.84 33.31 -14.50
C ALA A 137 23.36 33.00 -13.08
N LEU A 138 22.10 32.56 -12.88
CA LEU A 138 21.63 32.12 -11.56
C LEU A 138 22.38 30.88 -11.06
N ALA A 139 22.56 29.88 -11.93
CA ALA A 139 23.24 28.65 -11.57
C ALA A 139 24.71 28.87 -11.18
N GLU A 140 25.41 29.77 -11.88
CA GLU A 140 26.76 30.19 -11.54
C GLU A 140 26.82 30.92 -10.20
N LEU A 141 25.95 31.90 -9.99
CA LEU A 141 25.89 32.70 -8.77
C LEU A 141 25.56 31.83 -7.55
N TYR A 142 24.63 30.88 -7.69
CA TYR A 142 24.34 29.88 -6.66
C TYR A 142 25.55 28.99 -6.38
N ALA A 143 26.20 28.46 -7.43
CA ALA A 143 27.38 27.61 -7.27
C ALA A 143 28.53 28.35 -6.56
N ILE A 144 28.74 29.64 -6.84
CA ILE A 144 29.74 30.47 -6.16
C ILE A 144 29.35 30.68 -4.69
N ASN A 145 28.13 31.16 -4.42
CA ASN A 145 27.72 31.57 -3.07
C ASN A 145 27.47 30.39 -2.11
N GLN A 146 26.79 29.34 -2.59
CA GLN A 146 26.30 28.24 -1.76
C GLN A 146 27.19 26.99 -1.81
N GLN A 147 27.88 26.75 -2.93
CA GLN A 147 28.72 25.56 -3.13
C GLN A 147 30.23 25.88 -3.15
N GLY A 148 30.62 27.16 -3.09
CA GLY A 148 32.01 27.59 -3.06
C GLY A 148 32.77 27.42 -4.38
N ALA A 149 32.06 27.43 -5.52
CA ALA A 149 32.68 27.36 -6.84
C ALA A 149 33.58 28.58 -7.11
N ASP A 150 34.66 28.36 -7.86
CA ASP A 150 35.58 29.44 -8.24
C ASP A 150 34.97 30.31 -9.34
N ARG A 151 34.61 31.55 -8.97
CA ARG A 151 34.02 32.56 -9.86
C ARG A 151 34.90 33.00 -11.04
N ASP A 152 36.20 32.65 -11.05
CA ASP A 152 37.08 32.85 -12.21
C ASP A 152 37.13 31.62 -13.15
N ASN A 153 36.50 30.49 -12.79
CA ASN A 153 36.54 29.22 -13.53
C ASN A 153 35.16 28.55 -13.76
N VAL A 154 34.07 29.01 -13.14
CA VAL A 154 32.70 28.50 -13.38
C VAL A 154 32.16 29.02 -14.71
N ASP A 155 31.77 28.09 -15.60
CA ASP A 155 31.43 28.39 -17.00
C ASP A 155 30.43 27.34 -17.55
N TYR A 156 29.13 27.61 -17.41
CA TYR A 156 28.05 26.72 -17.86
C TYR A 156 27.47 27.15 -19.21
N SER A 157 27.03 26.18 -20.01
CA SER A 157 26.62 26.41 -21.41
C SER A 157 25.17 26.92 -21.53
N GLU A 158 24.99 28.16 -21.97
CA GLU A 158 23.68 28.68 -22.38
C GLU A 158 23.14 27.94 -23.61
N ARG A 159 24.02 27.46 -24.49
CA ARG A 159 23.66 26.70 -25.69
C ARG A 159 23.02 25.35 -25.33
N HIS A 160 23.60 24.65 -24.36
CA HIS A 160 23.06 23.38 -23.86
C HIS A 160 21.65 23.57 -23.31
N LEU A 161 21.47 24.55 -22.41
CA LEU A 161 20.18 24.86 -21.81
C LEU A 161 19.14 25.28 -22.87
N ALA A 162 19.51 26.17 -23.80
CA ALA A 162 18.63 26.62 -24.87
C ALA A 162 18.08 25.44 -25.68
N ARG A 163 18.96 24.51 -26.08
CA ARG A 163 18.60 23.38 -26.94
C ARG A 163 17.81 22.28 -26.22
N TYR A 164 18.18 21.94 -24.99
CA TYR A 164 17.50 20.89 -24.22
C TYR A 164 16.13 21.33 -23.65
N THR A 165 15.94 22.61 -23.40
CA THR A 165 14.62 23.17 -23.02
C THR A 165 13.62 23.08 -24.17
N LEU A 166 14.07 23.36 -25.39
CA LEU A 166 13.22 23.40 -26.59
C LEU A 166 12.99 22.01 -27.24
N GLY A 167 13.44 20.92 -26.59
CA GLY A 167 13.19 19.54 -27.00
C GLY A 167 14.15 18.93 -28.03
N TYR A 168 15.19 19.64 -28.46
CA TYR A 168 16.05 19.23 -29.59
C TYR A 168 17.28 18.39 -29.17
N GLY A 169 17.03 17.25 -28.51
CA GLY A 169 18.07 16.29 -28.09
C GLY A 169 17.62 14.84 -28.17
N GLU A 170 18.57 13.90 -28.10
CA GLU A 170 18.26 12.52 -27.75
C GLU A 170 17.82 12.42 -26.28
N PRO A 171 17.08 11.38 -25.88
CA PRO A 171 16.82 11.06 -24.48
C PRO A 171 18.10 11.12 -23.64
N HIS A 172 18.09 11.94 -22.59
CA HIS A 172 19.25 12.14 -21.71
C HIS A 172 19.24 11.15 -20.55
N MET A 173 18.07 10.57 -20.25
CA MET A 173 17.83 9.79 -19.05
C MET A 173 17.42 8.34 -19.34
N ILE A 174 17.71 7.45 -18.38
CA ILE A 174 17.24 6.05 -18.39
C ILE A 174 15.71 6.02 -18.48
N SER A 175 15.05 6.91 -17.75
CA SER A 175 13.60 7.06 -17.70
C SER A 175 12.98 7.61 -18.99
N ASP A 176 13.69 8.37 -19.82
CA ASP A 176 13.14 8.82 -21.12
C ASP A 176 12.82 7.58 -22.01
N ALA A 177 13.60 6.50 -21.90
CA ALA A 177 13.35 5.24 -22.63
C ALA A 177 12.26 4.35 -22.03
N GLU A 178 11.84 4.61 -20.79
CA GLU A 178 10.83 3.84 -20.04
C GLU A 178 9.56 4.66 -19.73
N SER A 179 9.56 5.93 -20.11
CA SER A 179 8.41 6.83 -20.07
C SER A 179 7.28 6.37 -20.99
N GLY A 180 7.64 5.77 -22.12
CA GLY A 180 6.72 5.55 -23.24
C GLY A 180 6.30 6.84 -23.96
N ASP A 181 6.74 8.01 -23.49
CA ASP A 181 6.41 9.30 -24.06
C ASP A 181 7.27 9.56 -25.30
N THR A 182 6.63 9.77 -26.44
CA THR A 182 7.32 9.95 -27.73
C THR A 182 7.15 11.38 -28.25
N LEU A 183 8.25 12.11 -28.38
CA LEU A 183 8.29 13.35 -29.15
C LEU A 183 8.82 13.06 -30.55
N THR A 184 7.93 12.92 -31.53
CA THR A 184 8.31 12.69 -32.94
C THR A 184 8.15 13.94 -33.78
N PHE A 185 9.26 14.39 -34.37
CA PHE A 185 9.30 15.38 -35.42
C PHE A 185 9.16 14.66 -36.78
N GLU A 186 7.97 14.70 -37.38
CA GLU A 186 7.75 14.27 -38.77
C GLU A 186 7.91 15.46 -39.73
N ASP A 187 8.40 15.16 -40.93
CA ASP A 187 9.24 16.10 -41.67
C ASP A 187 8.61 16.58 -43.00
N SER A 188 8.72 17.87 -43.30
CA SER A 188 8.41 18.46 -44.62
C SER A 188 9.64 18.58 -45.55
N GLY A 189 10.87 18.36 -45.06
CA GLY A 189 12.10 18.20 -45.84
C GLY A 189 13.45 18.25 -45.09
N VAL A 190 13.48 18.54 -43.79
CA VAL A 190 14.62 18.59 -42.86
C VAL A 190 14.75 17.31 -42.02
N ASN A 191 15.65 16.42 -42.44
CA ASN A 191 15.93 15.17 -41.72
C ASN A 191 16.63 15.42 -40.36
N CYS A 192 15.86 15.36 -39.27
CA CYS A 192 16.29 15.58 -37.88
C CYS A 192 17.42 14.66 -37.36
N SER A 193 17.87 13.65 -38.12
CA SER A 193 19.12 12.93 -37.80
C SER A 193 20.41 13.72 -38.11
N ASN A 194 20.31 14.80 -38.89
CA ASN A 194 21.40 15.74 -39.17
C ASN A 194 20.87 17.18 -39.05
N ILE A 195 20.71 17.68 -37.81
CA ILE A 195 20.44 19.10 -37.54
C ILE A 195 21.52 19.94 -38.23
N THR A 196 21.09 20.83 -39.12
CA THR A 196 21.97 21.71 -39.88
C THR A 196 22.35 22.95 -39.07
N ASP A 197 23.35 23.68 -39.56
CA ASP A 197 23.74 24.97 -38.97
C ASP A 197 22.56 25.96 -38.92
N ASP A 198 21.68 25.94 -39.94
CA ASP A 198 20.49 26.79 -40.03
C ASP A 198 19.40 26.37 -39.02
N ASP A 199 19.25 25.07 -38.74
CA ASP A 199 18.34 24.55 -37.71
C ASP A 199 18.80 24.93 -36.29
N GLU A 200 20.11 24.84 -36.02
CA GLU A 200 20.70 25.29 -34.74
C GLU A 200 20.53 26.81 -34.56
N ILE A 201 20.68 27.59 -35.64
CA ILE A 201 20.36 29.03 -35.63
C ILE A 201 18.88 29.24 -35.29
N ALA A 202 17.96 28.48 -35.89
CA ALA A 202 16.52 28.60 -35.63
C ALA A 202 16.16 28.27 -34.16
N ILE A 203 16.76 27.24 -33.57
CA ILE A 203 16.59 26.88 -32.15
C ILE A 203 17.04 28.03 -31.24
N LEU A 204 18.24 28.58 -31.48
CA LEU A 204 18.78 29.71 -30.70
C LEU A 204 18.02 31.04 -30.96
N MET A 205 17.23 31.11 -32.04
CA MET A 205 16.38 32.26 -32.39
C MET A 205 14.89 32.09 -31.98
N ARG A 206 14.52 31.04 -31.23
CA ARG A 206 13.11 30.81 -30.83
C ARG A 206 12.64 31.68 -29.65
N GLY A 207 13.53 32.10 -28.74
CA GLY A 207 13.14 32.60 -27.42
C GLY A 207 12.83 31.47 -26.43
N GLY A 208 12.30 31.81 -25.26
CA GLY A 208 12.00 30.90 -24.15
C GLY A 208 11.79 31.65 -22.84
N ASN A 209 11.75 30.95 -21.69
CA ASN A 209 11.64 31.56 -20.36
C ASN A 209 12.18 30.66 -19.22
N ALA A 210 12.28 31.20 -18.00
CA ALA A 210 12.78 30.47 -16.83
C ALA A 210 11.88 29.31 -16.37
N GLY A 211 10.56 29.36 -16.60
CA GLY A 211 9.65 28.26 -16.27
C GLY A 211 9.84 27.04 -17.18
N GLU A 212 10.01 27.27 -18.49
CA GLU A 212 10.41 26.23 -19.46
C GLU A 212 11.79 25.66 -19.10
N ALA A 213 12.76 26.51 -18.78
CA ALA A 213 14.10 26.09 -18.37
C ALA A 213 14.06 25.21 -17.10
N ALA A 214 13.28 25.61 -16.09
CA ALA A 214 13.11 24.83 -14.87
C ALA A 214 12.54 23.42 -15.15
N GLN A 215 11.52 23.32 -16.01
CA GLN A 215 10.98 22.02 -16.45
C GLN A 215 12.02 21.14 -17.18
N ALA A 216 12.98 21.75 -17.90
CA ALA A 216 14.09 21.00 -18.50
C ALA A 216 15.01 20.41 -17.42
N LEU A 217 15.39 21.27 -16.46
CA LEU A 217 16.40 20.98 -15.47
C LEU A 217 15.93 19.96 -14.42
N MET A 218 14.65 19.96 -14.05
CA MET A 218 14.04 18.98 -13.13
C MET A 218 14.05 17.54 -13.67
N ARG A 219 14.11 17.37 -14.99
CA ARG A 219 14.31 16.07 -15.66
C ARG A 219 15.78 15.61 -15.68
N TRP A 220 16.66 16.34 -14.98
CA TRP A 220 18.13 16.19 -15.07
C TRP A 220 18.66 16.28 -16.52
N ARG A 221 18.14 17.25 -17.28
CA ARG A 221 18.83 17.74 -18.49
C ARG A 221 20.00 18.68 -18.14
N GLY A 222 20.02 19.18 -16.89
CA GLY A 222 21.19 19.75 -16.23
C GLY A 222 21.80 21.02 -16.84
N PHE A 223 22.82 21.54 -16.15
CA PHE A 223 23.78 22.48 -16.74
C PHE A 223 25.06 21.72 -17.07
N ALA A 224 25.45 21.72 -18.34
CA ALA A 224 26.74 21.20 -18.79
C ALA A 224 27.78 22.34 -18.87
N SER A 225 29.07 22.02 -18.76
CA SER A 225 30.13 23.03 -18.96
C SER A 225 30.10 23.61 -20.38
N GLU A 226 30.30 24.92 -20.49
CA GLU A 226 30.53 25.63 -21.75
C GLU A 226 31.68 25.01 -22.55
N SER A 227 32.70 24.44 -21.90
CA SER A 227 33.78 23.72 -22.59
C SER A 227 33.31 22.46 -23.34
N THR A 228 32.14 21.90 -23.00
CA THR A 228 31.57 20.70 -23.65
C THR A 228 30.57 21.04 -24.74
N ALA A 229 29.81 22.14 -24.60
CA ALA A 229 28.80 22.58 -25.56
C ALA A 229 28.98 24.06 -25.97
N PRO A 230 30.11 24.47 -26.58
CA PRO A 230 30.47 25.89 -26.68
C PRO A 230 29.44 26.75 -27.43
N TYR A 231 29.16 27.91 -26.88
CA TYR A 231 28.30 28.94 -27.44
C TYR A 231 28.90 29.53 -28.73
N PRO A 232 28.09 29.72 -29.79
CA PRO A 232 28.57 30.21 -31.08
C PRO A 232 28.98 31.70 -31.05
N THR A 233 30.24 31.98 -30.74
CA THR A 233 30.80 33.34 -30.72
C THR A 233 31.74 33.62 -31.89
N ASN A 234 31.41 34.61 -32.74
CA ASN A 234 32.40 35.52 -33.35
C ASN A 234 31.77 36.71 -34.10
N LYS A 235 32.61 37.66 -34.52
CA LYS A 235 32.21 38.82 -35.33
C LYS A 235 32.34 38.54 -36.83
N SER A 236 31.24 38.63 -37.58
CA SER A 236 31.29 39.24 -38.92
C SER A 236 30.72 40.66 -38.85
N SER A 237 31.04 41.48 -39.85
CA SER A 237 30.31 42.71 -40.14
C SER A 237 29.06 42.45 -41.00
N ASP A 238 28.84 41.20 -41.45
CA ASP A 238 27.59 40.77 -42.06
C ASP A 238 26.49 40.64 -41.00
N THR A 239 25.29 41.14 -41.30
CA THR A 239 24.06 40.98 -40.50
C THR A 239 23.47 39.57 -40.66
N LYS A 240 24.31 38.53 -40.57
CA LYS A 240 23.92 37.12 -40.67
C LYS A 240 24.40 36.33 -39.45
N PRO A 241 23.54 35.50 -38.83
CA PRO A 241 23.98 34.57 -37.79
C PRO A 241 25.12 33.68 -38.30
N ILE A 242 26.11 33.44 -37.46
CA ILE A 242 27.25 32.59 -37.83
C ILE A 242 26.85 31.12 -37.69
N SER A 243 27.09 30.36 -38.76
CA SER A 243 26.94 28.91 -38.79
C SER A 243 27.91 28.28 -37.77
N PRO A 244 27.43 27.57 -36.74
CA PRO A 244 28.29 26.99 -35.72
C PRO A 244 29.07 25.80 -36.29
N LYS A 245 30.38 25.99 -36.53
CA LYS A 245 31.31 24.91 -36.93
C LYS A 245 31.63 23.94 -35.79
N VAL A 246 30.59 23.37 -35.19
CA VAL A 246 30.66 22.36 -34.15
C VAL A 246 29.87 21.16 -34.66
N TYR A 247 30.58 20.07 -34.99
CA TYR A 247 29.96 18.80 -35.34
C TYR A 247 29.26 18.22 -34.10
N TRP A 248 28.01 18.61 -33.86
CA TRP A 248 27.14 17.96 -32.89
C TRP A 248 26.91 16.51 -33.35
N ASN A 249 27.58 15.57 -32.69
CA ASN A 249 27.28 14.17 -32.87
C ASN A 249 26.04 13.82 -32.06
N LYS A 250 25.04 13.21 -32.70
CA LYS A 250 23.81 12.71 -32.06
C LYS A 250 24.09 11.74 -30.89
N THR A 251 25.27 11.14 -30.83
CA THR A 251 25.68 10.25 -29.72
C THR A 251 26.52 10.92 -28.61
N THR A 252 26.64 12.25 -28.56
CA THR A 252 27.34 12.93 -27.46
C THR A 252 26.44 12.98 -26.23
N THR A 253 26.70 12.10 -25.25
CA THR A 253 26.16 12.24 -23.89
C THR A 253 26.89 13.38 -23.17
N TYR A 254 26.13 14.32 -22.63
CA TYR A 254 26.68 15.36 -21.76
C TYR A 254 26.73 14.85 -20.31
N SER A 255 27.33 15.63 -19.44
CA SER A 255 27.41 15.33 -18.01
C SER A 255 27.00 16.55 -17.24
N ASP A 256 26.02 16.39 -16.35
CA ASP A 256 25.57 17.44 -15.47
C ASP A 256 26.76 17.91 -14.61
N GLU A 257 27.08 19.19 -14.67
CA GLU A 257 27.88 19.83 -13.63
C GLU A 257 26.98 20.27 -12.48
N GLN A 258 25.77 20.73 -12.79
CA GLN A 258 24.71 21.12 -11.84
C GLN A 258 23.34 20.55 -12.21
N ARG A 259 22.51 20.35 -11.18
CA ARG A 259 21.08 19.98 -11.29
C ARG A 259 20.22 20.96 -10.50
N LEU A 260 19.05 21.30 -11.02
CA LEU A 260 18.06 22.08 -10.30
C LEU A 260 17.41 21.20 -9.21
N GLU A 261 17.20 21.79 -8.04
CA GLU A 261 16.45 21.18 -6.93
C GLU A 261 15.03 21.76 -6.88
N ASN A 262 14.94 23.09 -6.78
CA ASN A 262 13.71 23.87 -6.76
C ASN A 262 13.88 25.12 -7.64
N CYS A 263 12.79 25.62 -8.21
CA CYS A 263 12.70 27.00 -8.70
C CYS A 263 11.46 27.66 -8.11
N TYR A 264 11.64 28.79 -7.43
CA TYR A 264 10.59 29.58 -6.80
C TYR A 264 10.23 30.78 -7.70
N ILE A 265 8.93 31.12 -7.82
CA ILE A 265 8.43 32.30 -8.54
C ILE A 265 7.80 33.25 -7.52
N ILE A 266 8.34 34.46 -7.41
CA ILE A 266 8.02 35.42 -6.36
C ILE A 266 7.54 36.73 -7.02
N ASN A 267 6.47 37.33 -6.50
CA ASN A 267 6.06 38.67 -6.93
C ASN A 267 7.09 39.74 -6.52
N ILE A 268 7.87 40.27 -7.47
CA ILE A 268 8.94 41.25 -7.20
C ILE A 268 8.41 42.64 -6.78
N LYS A 269 7.15 42.95 -7.10
CA LYS A 269 6.54 44.27 -6.82
C LYS A 269 5.82 44.28 -5.47
N GLU A 270 5.26 43.15 -5.07
CA GLU A 270 4.61 42.98 -3.77
C GLU A 270 5.60 42.51 -2.69
N ASN A 271 6.56 41.64 -3.05
CA ASN A 271 7.55 41.06 -2.14
C ASN A 271 9.01 41.36 -2.52
N PRO A 272 9.40 42.64 -2.74
CA PRO A 272 10.78 42.99 -3.09
C PRO A 272 11.77 42.52 -2.02
N ASP A 273 11.38 42.50 -0.75
CA ASP A 273 12.25 42.10 0.36
C ASP A 273 12.53 40.58 0.41
N ILE A 274 11.58 39.73 -0.01
CA ILE A 274 11.84 38.29 -0.21
C ILE A 274 12.79 38.09 -1.39
N VAL A 275 12.61 38.85 -2.48
CA VAL A 275 13.54 38.84 -3.62
C VAL A 275 14.96 39.29 -3.20
N LYS A 276 15.10 40.34 -2.37
CA LYS A 276 16.39 40.78 -1.79
C LYS A 276 17.06 39.67 -0.97
N ARG A 277 16.31 38.91 -0.17
CA ARG A 277 16.80 37.73 0.57
C ARG A 277 17.40 36.69 -0.38
N TYR A 278 16.71 36.31 -1.47
CA TYR A 278 17.26 35.38 -2.47
C TYR A 278 18.47 35.94 -3.23
N ILE A 279 18.49 37.23 -3.58
CA ILE A 279 19.66 37.88 -4.20
C ILE A 279 20.89 37.82 -3.27
N LYS A 280 20.69 38.04 -1.97
CA LYS A 280 21.78 38.01 -0.97
C LYS A 280 22.31 36.59 -0.72
N GLU A 281 21.43 35.59 -0.72
CA GLU A 281 21.77 34.19 -0.43
C GLU A 281 22.28 33.44 -1.68
N TYR A 282 21.48 33.40 -2.75
CA TYR A 282 21.78 32.66 -3.99
C TYR A 282 22.56 33.50 -5.01
N GLY A 283 22.76 34.79 -4.75
CA GLY A 283 23.55 35.71 -5.60
C GLY A 283 22.75 36.40 -6.70
N GLY A 284 21.53 35.96 -7.00
CA GLY A 284 20.61 36.67 -7.89
C GLY A 284 19.27 35.99 -8.14
N VAL A 285 18.39 36.69 -8.86
CA VAL A 285 17.11 36.18 -9.39
C VAL A 285 16.94 36.55 -10.86
N TYR A 286 16.23 35.75 -11.63
CA TYR A 286 15.86 36.05 -13.01
C TYR A 286 14.63 36.96 -13.02
N ALA A 287 14.59 37.95 -13.91
CA ALA A 287 13.41 38.79 -14.17
C ALA A 287 13.40 39.26 -15.64
N THR A 288 12.23 39.68 -16.12
CA THR A 288 12.02 40.11 -17.52
C THR A 288 11.41 41.52 -17.61
N PHE A 289 11.72 42.24 -18.69
CA PHE A 289 11.24 43.60 -18.95
C PHE A 289 11.24 43.95 -20.45
N HIS A 290 10.87 45.19 -20.81
CA HIS A 290 11.01 45.70 -22.17
C HIS A 290 12.30 46.52 -22.33
N ALA A 291 13.19 46.06 -23.22
CA ALA A 291 14.40 46.79 -23.61
C ALA A 291 14.32 47.26 -25.07
N THR A 292 14.73 48.51 -25.33
CA THR A 292 14.72 49.11 -26.67
C THR A 292 16.01 48.79 -27.47
N ASP A 293 15.83 48.57 -28.77
CA ASP A 293 16.68 47.85 -29.74
C ASP A 293 18.22 47.84 -29.56
N GLY A 294 18.75 46.69 -29.12
CA GLY A 294 20.01 46.10 -29.62
C GLY A 294 21.36 46.79 -29.31
N ILE A 295 22.44 46.05 -29.54
CA ILE A 295 23.83 46.47 -29.26
C ILE A 295 24.30 47.71 -30.06
N SER A 296 23.62 48.06 -31.15
CA SER A 296 23.93 49.24 -31.97
C SER A 296 23.23 50.54 -31.53
N ASN A 297 22.09 50.46 -30.84
CA ASN A 297 21.35 51.61 -30.32
C ASN A 297 21.16 51.59 -28.78
N ILE A 298 21.78 50.63 -28.07
CA ILE A 298 21.89 50.46 -26.60
C ILE A 298 20.90 51.33 -25.80
N TYR A 299 19.64 50.92 -25.80
CA TYR A 299 18.49 51.61 -25.21
C TYR A 299 18.20 53.03 -25.77
N GLY A 300 16.92 53.35 -25.92
CA GLY A 300 16.45 54.64 -26.47
C GLY A 300 16.51 55.81 -25.48
N LEU A 301 15.44 56.62 -25.46
CA LEU A 301 15.32 57.75 -24.53
C LEU A 301 15.09 57.31 -23.08
N GLU A 302 14.90 56.00 -22.84
CA GLU A 302 14.60 55.41 -21.55
C GLU A 302 15.82 55.22 -20.63
N PHE A 303 17.05 55.33 -21.18
CA PHE A 303 18.30 55.08 -20.47
C PHE A 303 19.14 56.35 -20.27
N ASN A 304 19.84 56.42 -19.14
CA ASN A 304 20.92 57.39 -18.95
C ASN A 304 22.28 56.70 -18.93
N TYR A 305 23.07 56.89 -19.98
CA TYR A 305 24.44 56.37 -20.10
C TYR A 305 25.43 56.95 -19.07
N GLU A 306 25.19 58.15 -18.53
CA GLU A 306 26.09 58.78 -17.54
C GLU A 306 26.06 58.03 -16.21
N ASN A 307 24.87 57.59 -15.79
CA ASN A 307 24.65 56.82 -14.56
C ASN A 307 24.43 55.31 -14.82
N ASN A 308 24.35 54.90 -16.08
CA ASN A 308 24.07 53.56 -16.59
C ASN A 308 22.81 52.95 -15.95
N CYS A 309 21.67 53.60 -16.17
CA CYS A 309 20.40 53.24 -15.53
C CYS A 309 19.18 53.41 -16.45
N PHE A 310 18.23 52.49 -16.33
CA PHE A 310 17.03 52.35 -17.17
C PHE A 310 15.74 52.67 -16.39
N TYR A 311 14.83 53.41 -17.01
CA TYR A 311 13.46 53.53 -16.54
C TYR A 311 12.46 53.78 -17.69
N GLU A 312 11.59 52.80 -17.90
CA GLU A 312 10.41 52.87 -18.77
C GLU A 312 9.16 53.28 -17.96
N PRO A 313 8.60 54.49 -18.19
CA PRO A 313 7.38 54.97 -17.53
C PRO A 313 6.06 54.46 -18.14
N VAL A 314 6.08 53.66 -19.22
CA VAL A 314 4.89 53.15 -19.93
C VAL A 314 4.92 51.62 -20.01
N LYS A 315 3.84 50.91 -19.66
CA LYS A 315 3.81 49.45 -19.87
C LYS A 315 3.96 49.15 -21.37
N LYS A 316 4.96 48.35 -21.70
CA LYS A 316 5.31 47.85 -23.04
C LYS A 316 5.49 46.32 -22.96
N ASP A 317 5.27 45.66 -24.10
CA ASP A 317 5.35 44.21 -24.24
C ASP A 317 6.75 43.68 -23.89
N ILE A 318 6.84 42.60 -23.11
CA ILE A 318 8.11 42.05 -22.63
C ILE A 318 8.93 41.45 -23.79
N ASN A 319 10.24 41.72 -23.83
CA ASN A 319 11.15 41.19 -24.87
C ASN A 319 12.55 40.79 -24.39
N HIS A 320 12.94 41.10 -23.15
CA HIS A 320 14.30 40.80 -22.66
C HIS A 320 14.31 40.21 -21.24
N ALA A 321 15.31 39.35 -20.98
CA ALA A 321 15.49 38.61 -19.73
C ALA A 321 16.87 38.86 -19.14
N ILE A 322 16.93 39.07 -17.83
CA ILE A 322 18.13 39.47 -17.10
C ILE A 322 18.24 38.77 -15.74
N ALA A 323 19.41 38.84 -15.11
CA ALA A 323 19.60 38.45 -13.73
C ALA A 323 19.78 39.69 -12.84
N ILE A 324 18.94 39.86 -11.82
CA ILE A 324 19.11 40.88 -10.78
C ILE A 324 20.10 40.32 -9.74
N VAL A 325 21.15 41.08 -9.43
CA VAL A 325 22.28 40.68 -8.57
C VAL A 325 22.52 41.63 -7.39
N GLY A 326 21.65 42.62 -7.21
CA GLY A 326 21.76 43.60 -6.12
C GLY A 326 20.65 44.65 -6.14
N TRP A 327 20.72 45.61 -5.22
CA TRP A 327 19.76 46.70 -5.08
C TRP A 327 20.33 47.91 -4.33
N ASP A 328 19.67 49.06 -4.44
CA ASP A 328 19.82 50.22 -3.56
C ASP A 328 18.47 50.94 -3.44
N ASP A 329 17.81 50.83 -2.29
CA ASP A 329 16.53 51.47 -1.98
C ASP A 329 16.62 53.02 -2.02
N ASN A 330 17.84 53.55 -1.90
CA ASN A 330 18.11 54.99 -1.91
C ASN A 330 18.61 55.49 -3.26
N TYR A 331 18.75 54.63 -4.28
CA TYR A 331 19.30 55.00 -5.59
C TYR A 331 18.59 56.25 -6.15
N PRO A 332 19.31 57.36 -6.42
CA PRO A 332 18.65 58.64 -6.65
C PRO A 332 17.82 58.66 -7.93
N LYS A 333 16.52 58.97 -7.79
CA LYS A 333 15.59 59.06 -8.93
C LYS A 333 15.94 60.17 -9.95
N SER A 334 16.83 61.08 -9.57
CA SER A 334 17.44 62.09 -10.45
C SER A 334 18.50 61.54 -11.41
N ASN A 335 18.94 60.29 -11.25
CA ASN A 335 19.99 59.70 -12.08
C ASN A 335 19.45 59.20 -13.44
N PHE A 336 18.17 58.81 -13.49
CA PHE A 336 17.50 58.30 -14.69
C PHE A 336 17.13 59.41 -15.67
N HIS A 337 16.94 59.06 -16.96
CA HIS A 337 16.54 60.02 -18.00
C HIS A 337 15.09 60.48 -17.79
N ASN A 338 14.16 59.53 -17.82
CA ASN A 338 12.82 59.70 -17.26
C ASN A 338 12.95 59.71 -15.73
N THR A 339 12.20 60.54 -15.00
CA THR A 339 12.28 60.58 -13.52
C THR A 339 11.26 59.63 -12.88
N PRO A 340 11.67 58.62 -12.09
CA PRO A 340 10.76 57.75 -11.34
C PRO A 340 9.95 58.46 -10.25
N GLU A 341 8.93 57.74 -9.76
CA GLU A 341 8.05 58.20 -8.68
C GLU A 341 8.79 58.28 -7.32
N THR A 342 9.58 57.26 -7.00
CA THR A 342 10.42 57.16 -5.77
C THR A 342 11.90 57.02 -6.13
N ASN A 343 12.79 57.08 -5.13
CA ASN A 343 14.11 56.45 -5.25
C ASN A 343 13.95 54.91 -5.26
N GLY A 344 15.04 54.21 -5.57
CA GLY A 344 15.11 52.75 -5.50
C GLY A 344 15.41 52.11 -6.86
N ALA A 345 16.41 51.21 -6.89
CA ALA A 345 16.79 50.50 -8.10
C ALA A 345 17.34 49.09 -7.82
N TRP A 346 17.10 48.19 -8.78
CA TRP A 346 17.73 46.87 -8.90
C TRP A 346 19.04 46.97 -9.66
N LEU A 347 20.09 46.27 -9.22
CA LEU A 347 21.34 46.12 -9.98
C LEU A 347 21.24 44.88 -10.86
N VAL A 348 21.35 45.06 -12.16
CA VAL A 348 21.11 44.04 -13.20
C VAL A 348 22.43 43.57 -13.82
N ARG A 349 22.62 42.25 -14.00
CA ARG A 349 23.59 41.60 -14.89
C ARG A 349 22.91 41.33 -16.23
N ASN A 350 23.47 41.85 -17.32
CA ASN A 350 22.95 41.72 -18.69
C ASN A 350 23.85 40.82 -19.57
N SER A 351 23.26 40.23 -20.61
CA SER A 351 23.85 39.31 -21.60
C SER A 351 24.24 39.97 -22.93
N TRP A 352 24.42 41.30 -22.94
CA TRP A 352 24.81 42.09 -24.12
C TRP A 352 26.19 42.71 -23.89
N GLU A 353 27.18 42.38 -24.73
CA GLU A 353 28.51 42.99 -24.67
C GLU A 353 28.92 43.69 -25.99
N SER A 354 29.82 44.68 -25.87
CA SER A 354 30.57 45.22 -27.01
C SER A 354 31.67 44.27 -27.54
N THR A 355 31.97 43.21 -26.78
CA THR A 355 33.05 42.25 -26.98
C THR A 355 32.55 40.82 -27.21
N THR A 356 33.43 39.96 -27.76
CA THR A 356 33.23 38.50 -27.89
C THR A 356 34.23 37.76 -27.00
N THR A 357 34.55 38.35 -25.85
CA THR A 357 35.49 37.83 -24.85
C THR A 357 34.94 38.29 -23.51
N PRO A 358 34.51 37.38 -22.63
CA PRO A 358 33.79 37.72 -21.41
C PRO A 358 34.49 38.79 -20.58
N LYS A 359 33.74 39.81 -20.15
CA LYS A 359 34.34 41.02 -19.56
C LYS A 359 33.60 41.49 -18.31
N PHE A 360 34.37 41.88 -17.30
CA PHE A 360 33.87 42.75 -16.22
C PHE A 360 33.77 44.19 -16.73
N GLY A 361 32.59 44.59 -17.20
CA GLY A 361 32.31 45.92 -17.72
C GLY A 361 31.03 46.51 -17.13
N TYR A 362 31.02 47.82 -16.88
CA TYR A 362 29.76 48.51 -16.53
C TYR A 362 28.80 48.54 -17.73
N ASP A 363 29.33 48.41 -18.95
CA ASP A 363 28.56 48.19 -20.17
C ASP A 363 27.70 46.90 -20.16
N THR A 364 27.87 46.02 -19.17
CA THR A 364 27.07 44.79 -18.99
C THR A 364 26.28 44.76 -17.67
N TYR A 365 26.34 45.83 -16.85
CA TYR A 365 25.63 45.93 -15.57
C TYR A 365 25.01 47.31 -15.34
N PHE A 366 23.68 47.38 -15.18
CA PHE A 366 22.94 48.66 -15.09
C PHE A 366 21.94 48.69 -13.93
N TRP A 367 21.50 49.89 -13.55
CA TRP A 367 20.46 50.09 -12.54
C TRP A 367 19.06 50.18 -13.17
N LEU A 368 18.17 49.25 -12.84
CA LEU A 368 16.76 49.26 -13.26
C LEU A 368 15.89 49.88 -12.16
N SER A 369 15.09 50.90 -12.49
CA SER A 369 14.21 51.56 -11.52
C SER A 369 13.17 50.60 -10.92
N TYR A 370 12.93 50.69 -9.61
CA TYR A 370 11.80 49.99 -8.96
C TYR A 370 10.43 50.40 -9.53
N CYS A 371 10.32 51.60 -10.13
CA CYS A 371 9.06 52.10 -10.67
C CYS A 371 8.76 51.61 -12.09
N ASP A 372 9.65 50.84 -12.73
CA ASP A 372 9.57 50.47 -14.15
C ASP A 372 8.24 49.77 -14.49
N LYS A 373 7.57 50.26 -15.54
CA LYS A 373 6.23 49.77 -15.92
C LYS A 373 6.27 48.59 -16.89
N SER A 374 7.45 48.22 -17.39
CA SER A 374 7.67 47.08 -18.29
C SER A 374 8.24 45.85 -17.59
N LEU A 375 8.91 46.03 -16.44
CA LEU A 375 9.33 44.95 -15.54
C LEU A 375 8.13 44.04 -15.18
N ALA A 376 8.30 42.73 -15.31
CA ALA A 376 7.31 41.73 -14.92
C ALA A 376 7.00 41.78 -13.41
N GLU A 377 5.88 41.17 -12.98
CA GLU A 377 5.71 40.82 -11.56
C GLU A 377 6.56 39.58 -11.19
N SER A 378 6.91 38.71 -12.14
CA SER A 378 7.63 37.46 -11.89
C SER A 378 9.14 37.65 -11.67
N ALA A 379 9.63 37.20 -10.51
CA ALA A 379 11.06 36.94 -10.28
C ALA A 379 11.29 35.46 -9.93
N TYR A 380 12.27 34.84 -10.59
CA TYR A 380 12.56 33.41 -10.46
C TYR A 380 13.87 33.18 -9.70
N ALA A 381 13.85 32.36 -8.65
CA ALA A 381 15.03 31.99 -7.86
C ALA A 381 15.32 30.48 -8.00
N PHE A 382 16.52 30.12 -8.49
CA PHE A 382 16.94 28.73 -8.68
C PHE A 382 17.74 28.22 -7.46
N LYS A 383 17.39 27.05 -6.94
CA LYS A 383 18.17 26.28 -5.96
C LYS A 383 18.81 25.08 -6.65
N LEU A 384 20.13 24.89 -6.52
CA LEU A 384 20.84 23.73 -7.10
C LEU A 384 21.10 22.64 -6.06
N GLN A 385 20.97 21.38 -6.48
CA GLN A 385 21.21 20.19 -5.65
C GLN A 385 22.68 20.09 -5.22
N ASP A 386 22.95 19.67 -3.97
CA ASP A 386 24.29 19.20 -3.60
C ASP A 386 24.63 17.92 -4.38
N LYS A 387 25.80 17.90 -5.01
CA LYS A 387 26.36 16.75 -5.73
C LYS A 387 26.57 15.51 -4.86
N ASN A 388 26.73 15.69 -3.54
CA ASN A 388 26.75 14.60 -2.55
C ASN A 388 25.39 13.91 -2.37
N GLU A 389 24.29 14.54 -2.80
CA GLU A 389 22.92 14.07 -2.60
C GLU A 389 22.20 13.64 -3.88
N TRP A 390 22.85 13.74 -5.04
CA TRP A 390 22.29 13.31 -6.32
C TRP A 390 21.83 11.85 -6.27
N LYS A 391 20.56 11.63 -6.63
CA LYS A 391 19.95 10.30 -6.73
C LYS A 391 20.43 9.58 -8.01
N ASP A 392 20.29 8.27 -8.08
CA ASP A 392 20.78 7.45 -9.20
C ASP A 392 19.82 7.46 -10.40
N ASN A 393 18.51 7.45 -10.15
CA ASN A 393 17.46 7.49 -11.18
C ASN A 393 16.43 8.61 -10.89
N ASN A 394 15.78 9.12 -11.94
CA ASN A 394 14.69 10.10 -11.85
C ASN A 394 13.63 9.73 -12.90
N TYR A 395 12.52 9.14 -12.45
CA TYR A 395 11.39 8.76 -13.28
C TYR A 395 10.49 9.99 -13.46
N TYR A 396 10.24 10.37 -14.71
CA TYR A 396 9.45 11.55 -15.06
C TYR A 396 8.73 11.29 -16.37
N TYR A 397 7.47 11.73 -16.48
CA TYR A 397 6.61 11.50 -17.63
C TYR A 397 6.23 12.85 -18.27
N ASN A 398 6.96 13.26 -19.31
CA ASN A 398 6.86 14.59 -19.91
C ASN A 398 7.56 14.65 -21.30
N THR A 399 7.00 15.38 -22.26
CA THR A 399 7.63 15.66 -23.58
C THR A 399 8.35 17.02 -23.63
N GLN A 400 7.95 17.95 -22.76
CA GLN A 400 8.37 19.34 -22.64
C GLN A 400 7.93 20.26 -23.79
N TYR A 401 7.38 19.74 -24.89
CA TYR A 401 7.03 20.57 -26.04
C TYR A 401 5.64 21.24 -25.93
N CYS A 402 4.83 20.84 -24.96
CA CYS A 402 3.43 21.25 -24.85
C CYS A 402 3.23 22.34 -23.78
N GLY A 403 2.20 23.19 -23.97
CA GLY A 403 1.80 24.18 -22.98
C GLY A 403 1.14 23.52 -21.77
N ILE A 404 1.64 23.81 -20.57
CA ILE A 404 1.11 23.28 -19.30
C ILE A 404 -0.25 23.86 -18.91
N SER A 405 -0.99 23.15 -18.07
CA SER A 405 -2.32 23.51 -17.58
C SER A 405 -2.55 22.98 -16.15
N SER A 406 -3.51 23.52 -15.41
CA SER A 406 -3.82 23.08 -14.04
C SER A 406 -5.33 23.12 -13.77
N TYR A 407 -5.84 22.28 -12.88
CA TYR A 407 -7.26 22.21 -12.55
C TYR A 407 -7.50 22.62 -11.10
N SER A 408 -8.26 23.69 -10.87
CA SER A 408 -8.71 24.10 -9.54
C SER A 408 -9.89 23.25 -9.05
N GLY A 409 -9.80 22.70 -7.84
CA GLY A 409 -10.85 21.86 -7.26
C GLY A 409 -10.39 21.18 -5.97
N SER A 410 -11.14 21.37 -4.88
CA SER A 410 -10.83 20.74 -3.58
C SER A 410 -11.05 19.23 -3.63
N GLY A 411 -10.08 18.46 -3.10
CA GLY A 411 -10.10 16.99 -3.14
C GLY A 411 -9.72 16.39 -4.49
N TYR A 412 -9.11 17.16 -5.39
CA TYR A 412 -8.54 16.63 -6.63
C TYR A 412 -7.16 16.04 -6.36
N LYS A 413 -6.90 14.84 -6.90
CA LYS A 413 -5.58 14.20 -6.80
C LYS A 413 -5.00 13.93 -8.18
N ALA A 414 -3.75 14.33 -8.40
CA ALA A 414 -2.97 13.97 -9.57
C ALA A 414 -2.08 12.76 -9.22
N ALA A 415 -1.90 11.82 -10.15
CA ALA A 415 -1.07 10.66 -9.90
C ALA A 415 -0.35 10.16 -11.15
N ASN A 416 0.93 9.79 -10.99
CA ASN A 416 1.72 9.06 -11.98
C ASN A 416 2.06 7.65 -11.42
N VAL A 417 2.01 6.63 -12.26
CA VAL A 417 2.27 5.22 -11.91
C VAL A 417 3.52 4.73 -12.63
N PHE A 418 4.60 4.56 -11.88
CA PHE A 418 5.93 4.20 -12.35
C PHE A 418 6.22 2.70 -12.22
N VAL A 419 7.28 2.24 -12.89
CA VAL A 419 7.88 0.91 -12.71
C VAL A 419 9.32 1.10 -12.21
N ALA A 420 9.64 0.46 -11.08
CA ALA A 420 10.99 0.44 -10.52
C ALA A 420 11.96 -0.31 -11.46
N ASN A 421 13.05 0.33 -11.89
CA ASN A 421 14.03 -0.24 -12.82
C ASN A 421 15.49 -0.16 -12.34
N SER A 422 15.72 -0.23 -11.02
CA SER A 422 17.05 -0.28 -10.39
C SER A 422 18.11 -1.03 -11.19
N THR A 423 19.36 -0.54 -11.22
CA THR A 423 20.45 -1.31 -11.86
C THR A 423 20.88 -2.55 -11.08
N SER A 424 20.32 -2.74 -9.89
CA SER A 424 20.46 -3.93 -9.04
C SER A 424 19.15 -4.72 -8.96
N ASP A 425 18.83 -5.32 -7.79
CA ASP A 425 17.53 -5.92 -7.52
C ASP A 425 16.56 -4.94 -6.82
N LYS A 426 17.07 -3.83 -6.26
CA LYS A 426 16.31 -2.89 -5.40
C LYS A 426 16.81 -1.46 -5.50
N GLU A 427 15.88 -0.52 -5.38
CA GLU A 427 16.14 0.92 -5.21
C GLU A 427 15.35 1.47 -4.02
N VAL A 428 15.69 2.68 -3.60
CA VAL A 428 14.95 3.42 -2.56
C VAL A 428 14.43 4.70 -3.19
N LEU A 429 13.11 4.87 -3.23
CA LEU A 429 12.49 6.16 -3.55
C LEU A 429 12.71 7.10 -2.37
N GLU A 430 13.44 8.19 -2.63
CA GLU A 430 13.87 9.13 -1.61
C GLU A 430 13.24 10.50 -1.72
N SER A 431 12.90 10.91 -2.94
CA SER A 431 12.25 12.19 -3.17
C SER A 431 11.31 12.11 -4.36
N ILE A 432 10.32 12.98 -4.37
CA ILE A 432 9.43 13.21 -5.50
C ILE A 432 9.63 14.64 -6.00
N SER A 433 9.15 14.95 -7.19
CA SER A 433 9.13 16.32 -7.68
C SER A 433 7.80 16.67 -8.32
N PHE A 434 7.38 17.94 -8.25
CA PHE A 434 6.20 18.41 -8.97
C PHE A 434 6.24 19.90 -9.33
N ASN A 435 5.41 20.27 -10.31
CA ASN A 435 5.27 21.64 -10.79
C ASN A 435 3.93 22.27 -10.33
N VAL A 436 3.99 23.51 -9.86
CA VAL A 436 2.86 24.40 -9.57
C VAL A 436 3.16 25.78 -10.17
N LEU A 437 3.23 25.83 -11.50
CA LEU A 437 3.55 27.01 -12.29
C LEU A 437 2.27 27.73 -12.74
N MET A 438 1.21 26.97 -13.11
CA MET A 438 -0.08 27.54 -13.53
C MET A 438 -1.10 27.61 -12.38
N GLY A 439 -1.05 26.65 -11.45
CA GLY A 439 -1.93 26.61 -10.27
C GLY A 439 -1.85 27.89 -9.43
N SER A 440 -2.95 28.25 -8.75
CA SER A 440 -2.98 29.39 -7.82
C SER A 440 -2.46 28.98 -6.46
N VAL A 441 -1.59 29.80 -5.86
CA VAL A 441 -1.15 29.66 -4.46
C VAL A 441 -1.91 30.70 -3.63
N PRO A 442 -2.55 30.33 -2.50
CA PRO A 442 -3.32 31.25 -1.69
C PRO A 442 -2.47 31.99 -0.63
N TYR A 443 -3.04 33.04 -0.04
CA TYR A 443 -2.46 33.72 1.12
C TYR A 443 -2.34 32.73 2.30
N GLY A 444 -1.12 32.26 2.55
CA GLY A 444 -0.82 31.16 3.48
C GLY A 444 0.06 30.05 2.89
N GLY A 445 0.37 30.11 1.58
CA GLY A 445 1.04 29.01 0.88
C GLY A 445 0.06 27.92 0.45
N GLU A 446 0.47 27.03 -0.45
CA GLU A 446 -0.37 25.93 -0.95
C GLU A 446 -0.02 24.65 -0.18
N GLY A 447 -0.99 24.13 0.56
CA GLY A 447 -0.87 22.85 1.25
C GLY A 447 -0.83 21.68 0.25
N TYR A 448 0.03 20.70 0.51
CA TYR A 448 0.16 19.50 -0.30
C TYR A 448 0.13 18.23 0.55
N THR A 449 -0.34 17.14 -0.05
CA THR A 449 -0.25 15.77 0.47
C THR A 449 0.37 14.87 -0.58
N VAL A 450 1.41 14.12 -0.19
CA VAL A 450 2.06 13.10 -1.02
C VAL A 450 1.70 11.72 -0.45
N GLU A 451 1.24 10.82 -1.32
CA GLU A 451 0.91 9.43 -0.97
C GLU A 451 1.60 8.47 -1.96
N ILE A 452 2.38 7.50 -1.43
CA ILE A 452 3.13 6.51 -2.22
C ILE A 452 2.51 5.14 -2.03
N TYR A 453 1.98 4.52 -3.11
CA TYR A 453 1.46 3.15 -3.06
C TYR A 453 2.35 2.18 -3.86
N ARG A 454 2.32 0.91 -3.45
CA ARG A 454 3.19 -0.17 -3.95
C ARG A 454 2.43 -1.41 -4.38
N GLY A 455 3.07 -2.20 -5.25
CA GLY A 455 2.56 -3.52 -5.67
C GLY A 455 1.30 -3.42 -6.54
N LEU A 456 1.12 -2.32 -7.28
CA LEU A 456 -0.05 -2.12 -8.13
C LEU A 456 -0.06 -3.15 -9.27
N ASN A 457 -1.26 -3.63 -9.61
CA ASN A 457 -1.44 -4.40 -10.84
C ASN A 457 -1.42 -3.47 -12.07
N GLU A 458 -1.13 -4.03 -13.24
CA GLU A 458 -1.19 -3.27 -14.50
C GLU A 458 -2.61 -2.76 -14.77
N GLY A 459 -2.73 -1.44 -15.03
CA GLY A 459 -4.02 -0.78 -15.28
C GLY A 459 -4.93 -0.61 -14.06
N ALA A 460 -4.44 -0.85 -12.84
CA ALA A 460 -5.19 -0.63 -11.60
C ALA A 460 -5.15 0.84 -11.14
N ASP A 461 -6.10 1.24 -10.28
CA ASP A 461 -6.20 2.59 -9.75
C ASP A 461 -4.97 2.95 -8.86
N PRO A 462 -4.49 4.21 -8.85
CA PRO A 462 -3.26 4.61 -8.15
C PRO A 462 -3.18 4.30 -6.64
N ASP A 463 -4.31 4.23 -5.94
CA ASP A 463 -4.42 3.95 -4.50
C ASP A 463 -4.81 2.49 -4.18
N SER A 464 -4.90 1.63 -5.20
CA SER A 464 -5.29 0.21 -5.03
C SER A 464 -4.20 -0.70 -4.47
N GLY A 465 -2.98 -0.18 -4.30
CA GLY A 465 -1.83 -0.91 -3.78
C GLY A 465 -1.72 -0.91 -2.25
N ILE A 466 -0.52 -1.20 -1.75
CA ILE A 466 -0.17 -1.01 -0.33
C ILE A 466 0.37 0.41 -0.15
N LEU A 467 -0.27 1.24 0.68
CA LEU A 467 0.28 2.54 1.09
C LEU A 467 1.60 2.31 1.82
N ALA A 468 2.67 2.95 1.34
CA ALA A 468 4.04 2.72 1.78
C ALA A 468 4.71 3.94 2.41
N SER A 469 4.27 5.15 2.04
CA SER A 469 4.65 6.42 2.65
C SER A 469 3.55 7.45 2.42
N ARG A 470 3.37 8.38 3.36
CA ARG A 470 2.40 9.47 3.32
C ARG A 470 2.92 10.64 4.14
N GLN A 471 3.01 11.82 3.53
CA GLN A 471 3.43 13.05 4.20
C GLN A 471 2.63 14.25 3.72
N GLN A 472 2.66 15.33 4.48
CA GLN A 472 1.97 16.58 4.20
C GLN A 472 2.90 17.77 4.46
N GLY A 473 2.75 18.83 3.68
CA GLY A 473 3.56 20.04 3.82
C GLY A 473 2.90 21.25 3.15
N THR A 474 3.64 22.35 3.02
CA THR A 474 3.14 23.58 2.41
C THR A 474 4.26 24.22 1.58
N ILE A 475 3.98 24.53 0.31
CA ILE A 475 4.90 25.30 -0.52
C ILE A 475 4.58 26.81 -0.40
N PRO A 476 5.59 27.68 -0.22
CA PRO A 476 5.36 29.11 0.01
C PRO A 476 5.00 29.88 -1.27
N PHE A 477 5.41 29.40 -2.44
CA PHE A 477 5.32 30.13 -3.72
C PHE A 477 4.92 29.21 -4.89
N LYS A 478 4.58 29.81 -6.04
CA LYS A 478 4.55 29.07 -7.31
C LYS A 478 5.96 28.59 -7.68
N GLY A 479 6.07 27.51 -8.45
CA GLY A 479 7.38 26.99 -8.80
C GLY A 479 7.43 25.53 -9.27
N THR A 480 8.62 24.96 -9.21
CA THR A 480 8.84 23.51 -9.24
C THR A 480 9.68 23.11 -8.05
N TYR A 481 9.39 21.95 -7.48
CA TYR A 481 9.90 21.50 -6.20
C TYR A 481 10.41 20.06 -6.26
N THR A 482 11.52 19.79 -5.59
CA THR A 482 11.91 18.45 -5.12
C THR A 482 11.56 18.36 -3.64
N ILE A 483 10.75 17.36 -3.27
CA ILE A 483 10.33 17.06 -1.91
C ILE A 483 11.00 15.75 -1.50
N ASP A 484 11.93 15.79 -0.54
CA ASP A 484 12.47 14.57 0.07
C ASP A 484 11.36 13.87 0.90
N LEU A 485 11.38 12.55 0.96
CA LEU A 485 10.39 11.75 1.68
C LEU A 485 10.84 11.50 3.13
N ASP A 486 9.97 11.82 4.09
CA ASP A 486 10.22 11.60 5.53
C ASP A 486 10.42 10.09 5.82
N ALA A 487 9.63 9.26 5.13
CA ALA A 487 9.80 7.81 5.07
C ALA A 487 10.15 7.35 3.64
N PRO A 488 11.44 7.18 3.30
CA PRO A 488 11.88 6.64 2.01
C PRO A 488 11.44 5.20 1.76
N VAL A 489 11.12 4.88 0.51
CA VAL A 489 10.39 3.64 0.15
C VAL A 489 11.28 2.67 -0.65
N ILE A 490 11.63 1.51 -0.06
CA ILE A 490 12.45 0.47 -0.71
C ILE A 490 11.64 -0.31 -1.76
N LEU A 491 11.86 -0.05 -3.05
CA LEU A 491 11.21 -0.70 -4.19
C LEU A 491 12.06 -1.88 -4.72
N ASN A 492 11.41 -2.93 -5.22
CA ASN A 492 12.08 -4.03 -5.91
C ASN A 492 12.06 -3.79 -7.44
N LYS A 493 13.09 -4.23 -8.17
CA LYS A 493 13.11 -4.10 -9.64
C LYS A 493 11.90 -4.81 -10.28
N GLY A 494 11.20 -4.11 -11.15
CA GLY A 494 9.95 -4.53 -11.80
C GLY A 494 8.68 -4.23 -11.00
N GLU A 495 8.79 -3.65 -9.80
CA GLU A 495 7.63 -3.30 -8.98
C GLU A 495 6.92 -2.03 -9.50
N ARG A 496 5.61 -2.12 -9.74
CA ARG A 496 4.76 -0.95 -10.01
C ARG A 496 4.46 -0.19 -8.71
N TYR A 497 4.68 1.11 -8.73
CA TYR A 497 4.39 2.03 -7.63
C TYR A 497 3.71 3.30 -8.15
N SER A 498 2.93 3.99 -7.32
CA SER A 498 2.35 5.28 -7.66
C SER A 498 2.95 6.40 -6.81
N VAL A 499 2.99 7.59 -7.38
CA VAL A 499 3.16 8.85 -6.67
C VAL A 499 1.87 9.64 -6.87
N ILE A 500 1.15 9.86 -5.78
CA ILE A 500 -0.07 10.67 -5.74
C ILE A 500 0.28 12.01 -5.08
N VAL A 501 -0.16 13.11 -5.69
CA VAL A 501 -0.07 14.47 -5.15
C VAL A 501 -1.46 15.11 -5.15
N GLU A 502 -1.88 15.58 -3.98
CA GLU A 502 -3.09 16.38 -3.74
C GLU A 502 -2.67 17.76 -3.27
N LEU A 503 -3.26 18.83 -3.83
CA LEU A 503 -3.05 20.21 -3.38
C LEU A 503 -4.39 20.78 -2.89
N ASP A 504 -4.36 21.64 -1.87
CA ASP A 504 -5.59 22.19 -1.25
C ASP A 504 -6.48 22.96 -2.25
N GLY A 505 -5.87 23.68 -3.20
CA GLY A 505 -6.54 24.46 -4.23
C GLY A 505 -6.84 23.70 -5.53
N GLY A 506 -6.24 22.52 -5.78
CA GLY A 506 -6.39 21.80 -7.03
C GLY A 506 -5.32 20.75 -7.35
N THR A 507 -4.87 20.74 -8.60
CA THR A 507 -3.84 19.82 -9.11
C THR A 507 -2.50 20.52 -9.33
N VAL A 508 -1.42 19.74 -9.27
CA VAL A 508 -0.15 20.05 -9.95
C VAL A 508 -0.37 20.29 -11.45
N ASP A 509 0.63 20.81 -12.16
CA ASP A 509 0.52 21.06 -13.60
C ASP A 509 0.40 19.74 -14.42
N LEU A 510 -0.52 19.71 -15.38
CA LEU A 510 -0.66 18.73 -16.45
C LEU A 510 0.08 19.22 -17.71
N GLU A 511 0.88 18.36 -18.31
CA GLU A 511 1.26 18.47 -19.72
C GLU A 511 0.25 17.68 -20.59
N PRO A 512 -0.57 18.34 -21.42
CA PRO A 512 -1.46 17.66 -22.37
C PRO A 512 -0.71 17.30 -23.65
N GLY A 513 -1.04 16.16 -24.26
CA GLY A 513 -0.46 15.73 -25.52
C GLY A 513 -0.84 16.64 -26.68
N LEU A 514 0.15 16.97 -27.52
CA LEU A 514 0.02 17.92 -28.62
C LEU A 514 0.37 17.28 -29.96
N PHE A 515 -0.62 17.18 -30.83
CA PHE A 515 -0.37 17.10 -32.27
C PHE A 515 -0.41 18.51 -32.85
N SER A 516 0.67 18.97 -33.47
CA SER A 516 0.74 20.28 -34.12
C SER A 516 1.52 20.21 -35.43
N SER A 517 1.04 20.93 -36.46
CA SER A 517 1.68 20.99 -37.77
C SER A 517 1.91 22.42 -38.21
N SER A 518 3.11 22.67 -38.71
CA SER A 518 3.57 23.93 -39.29
C SER A 518 4.10 23.68 -40.70
N ASP A 519 4.39 24.72 -41.46
CA ASP A 519 5.00 24.58 -42.80
C ASP A 519 6.41 23.97 -42.74
N ILE A 520 7.08 24.04 -41.57
CA ILE A 520 8.48 23.63 -41.35
C ILE A 520 8.59 22.23 -40.72
N CYS A 521 7.63 21.82 -39.88
CA CYS A 521 7.61 20.51 -39.23
C CYS A 521 6.21 20.11 -38.75
N THR A 522 5.98 18.79 -38.69
CA THR A 522 4.87 18.18 -37.94
C THR A 522 5.43 17.58 -36.66
N MET A 523 4.73 17.79 -35.55
CA MET A 523 5.17 17.38 -34.22
C MET A 523 4.03 16.65 -33.52
N ASP A 524 4.28 15.39 -33.17
CA ASP A 524 3.39 14.57 -32.36
C ASP A 524 4.08 14.30 -31.02
N ALA A 525 3.54 14.90 -29.96
CA ALA A 525 3.92 14.70 -28.58
C ALA A 525 2.97 13.65 -27.96
N GLY A 526 3.27 12.39 -28.23
CA GLY A 526 2.51 11.25 -27.74
C GLY A 526 2.85 10.97 -26.28
N CYS A 527 2.00 11.44 -25.35
CA CYS A 527 2.15 11.22 -23.92
C CYS A 527 0.89 10.61 -23.27
N GLY A 528 1.02 10.23 -21.99
CA GLY A 528 -0.05 9.69 -21.16
C GLY A 528 -0.62 8.39 -21.71
N ALA A 529 0.17 7.33 -21.74
CA ALA A 529 -0.26 5.96 -22.04
C ALA A 529 -1.29 5.42 -21.03
N GLU A 530 -2.00 4.35 -21.42
CA GLU A 530 -3.01 3.73 -20.57
C GLU A 530 -2.37 3.14 -19.30
N GLY A 531 -2.88 3.55 -18.13
CA GLY A 531 -2.33 3.14 -16.83
C GLY A 531 -0.99 3.80 -16.43
N GLN A 532 -0.67 4.97 -17.00
CA GLN A 532 0.51 5.79 -16.70
C GLN A 532 0.20 6.98 -15.76
N SER A 533 -0.86 7.75 -16.08
CA SER A 533 -1.16 9.03 -15.41
C SER A 533 -2.68 9.19 -15.20
N PHE A 534 -3.11 9.67 -14.04
CA PHE A 534 -4.50 9.63 -13.59
C PHE A 534 -4.95 10.89 -12.83
N LEU A 535 -6.23 11.26 -12.97
CA LEU A 535 -6.92 12.29 -12.18
C LEU A 535 -7.96 11.65 -11.25
N ASN A 536 -7.93 11.95 -9.96
CA ASN A 536 -9.10 11.83 -9.09
C ASN A 536 -9.87 13.15 -9.11
N ASP A 537 -11.16 13.10 -9.46
CA ASP A 537 -12.07 14.26 -9.55
C ASP A 537 -12.84 14.53 -8.25
N GLY A 538 -12.34 14.02 -7.12
CA GLY A 538 -13.02 14.00 -5.83
C GLY A 538 -14.03 12.85 -5.67
N TRP A 539 -14.17 11.98 -6.67
CA TRP A 539 -15.10 10.84 -6.64
C TRP A 539 -14.51 9.54 -7.19
N THR A 540 -13.72 9.60 -8.27
CA THR A 540 -13.14 8.42 -8.91
C THR A 540 -11.82 8.76 -9.61
N TRP A 541 -10.93 7.76 -9.67
CA TRP A 541 -9.80 7.82 -10.57
C TRP A 541 -10.24 7.74 -12.02
N ASN A 542 -9.57 8.52 -12.87
CA ASN A 542 -9.76 8.61 -14.31
C ASN A 542 -8.39 8.58 -14.98
N ASP A 543 -8.14 7.59 -15.83
CA ASP A 543 -6.93 7.52 -16.65
C ASP A 543 -6.90 8.68 -17.67
N ASN A 544 -5.82 9.47 -17.62
CA ASN A 544 -5.63 10.66 -18.46
C ASN A 544 -5.68 10.33 -19.96
N LYS A 545 -5.28 9.11 -20.38
CA LYS A 545 -5.34 8.67 -21.79
C LYS A 545 -6.73 8.82 -22.38
N LYS A 546 -7.75 8.62 -21.55
CA LYS A 546 -9.15 8.52 -21.96
C LYS A 546 -9.85 9.89 -22.05
N ASN A 547 -9.28 10.92 -21.42
CA ASN A 547 -9.89 12.24 -21.30
C ASN A 547 -9.13 13.35 -22.07
N PHE A 548 -7.80 13.36 -22.01
CA PHE A 548 -6.98 14.44 -22.60
C PHE A 548 -5.57 14.03 -23.07
N CYS A 549 -5.17 12.74 -22.93
CA CYS A 549 -3.86 12.22 -23.37
C CYS A 549 -2.67 13.04 -22.82
N GLY A 550 -2.58 13.18 -21.50
CA GLY A 550 -1.54 14.00 -20.85
C GLY A 550 -0.94 13.35 -19.60
N ASN A 551 0.25 13.80 -19.21
CA ASN A 551 0.94 13.38 -17.99
C ASN A 551 0.96 14.51 -16.97
N TRP A 552 0.85 14.17 -15.69
CA TRP A 552 1.11 15.15 -14.65
C TRP A 552 2.61 15.41 -14.55
N CYS A 553 2.97 16.64 -14.26
CA CYS A 553 4.31 17.05 -13.89
C CYS A 553 4.61 16.55 -12.46
N ILE A 554 4.74 15.23 -12.33
CA ILE A 554 5.14 14.50 -11.12
C ILE A 554 6.33 13.62 -11.52
N GLY A 555 7.40 13.71 -10.75
CA GLY A 555 8.60 12.88 -10.84
C GLY A 555 8.90 12.11 -9.55
N ALA A 556 9.77 11.11 -9.66
CA ALA A 556 10.17 10.22 -8.58
C ALA A 556 11.68 9.94 -8.68
N GLN A 557 12.46 10.27 -7.65
CA GLN A 557 13.93 10.16 -7.66
C GLN A 557 14.40 9.07 -6.69
N THR A 558 15.21 8.13 -7.19
CA THR A 558 15.58 6.90 -6.46
C THR A 558 17.07 6.67 -6.38
N VAL A 559 17.50 5.98 -5.32
CA VAL A 559 18.87 5.52 -5.09
C VAL A 559 18.97 4.01 -5.30
N ASP A 560 19.98 3.56 -6.05
CA ASP A 560 20.23 2.13 -6.29
C ASP A 560 20.86 1.46 -5.05
N MET A 561 20.23 0.39 -4.56
CA MET A 561 20.61 -0.31 -3.32
C MET A 561 21.33 -1.64 -3.64
N PRO A 562 22.61 -1.81 -3.28
CA PRO A 562 23.37 -3.01 -3.69
C PRO A 562 22.86 -4.28 -3.00
N SER A 563 22.20 -5.15 -3.77
CA SER A 563 21.68 -6.44 -3.30
C SER A 563 22.81 -7.42 -2.95
N LEU A 564 22.90 -7.82 -1.68
CA LEU A 564 23.95 -8.69 -1.15
C LEU A 564 23.46 -10.14 -0.99
N ALA A 565 24.17 -11.09 -1.62
CA ALA A 565 24.05 -12.52 -1.40
C ALA A 565 25.22 -13.07 -0.58
N ALA A 566 24.96 -14.10 0.24
CA ALA A 566 25.92 -14.75 1.13
C ALA A 566 25.78 -16.28 1.07
N VAL A 567 26.90 -16.98 0.85
CA VAL A 567 26.93 -18.45 0.71
C VAL A 567 28.11 -19.01 1.51
N ALA A 568 27.85 -19.95 2.42
CA ALA A 568 28.91 -20.62 3.17
C ALA A 568 29.85 -21.41 2.24
N GLY A 569 31.15 -21.39 2.54
CA GLY A 569 32.15 -22.22 1.87
C GLY A 569 31.94 -23.71 2.15
N SER A 570 32.42 -24.58 1.26
CA SER A 570 32.16 -26.03 1.33
C SER A 570 32.86 -26.77 2.48
N ASP A 571 33.81 -26.14 3.18
CA ASP A 571 34.37 -26.63 4.45
C ASP A 571 33.79 -25.91 5.68
N TYR A 572 32.86 -24.98 5.45
CA TYR A 572 32.19 -24.11 6.42
C TYR A 572 33.11 -23.17 7.23
N LYS A 573 34.29 -22.82 6.68
CA LYS A 573 35.23 -21.85 7.30
C LYS A 573 35.43 -20.57 6.50
N SER A 574 34.61 -20.36 5.48
CA SER A 574 34.46 -19.06 4.85
C SER A 574 32.99 -18.75 4.53
N VAL A 575 32.69 -17.48 4.29
CA VAL A 575 31.49 -17.04 3.57
C VAL A 575 31.93 -16.36 2.29
N ASN A 576 31.40 -16.81 1.16
CA ASN A 576 31.51 -16.11 -0.11
C ASN A 576 30.33 -15.15 -0.23
N LEU A 577 30.65 -13.88 -0.41
CA LEU A 577 29.72 -12.76 -0.52
C LEU A 577 29.80 -12.21 -1.94
N SER A 578 28.66 -11.90 -2.52
CA SER A 578 28.55 -11.36 -3.89
C SER A 578 27.36 -10.43 -3.99
N TRP A 579 27.47 -9.38 -4.79
CA TRP A 579 26.41 -8.38 -4.94
C TRP A 579 26.30 -7.87 -6.37
N ASN A 580 25.11 -7.38 -6.72
CA ASN A 580 24.92 -6.61 -7.93
C ASN A 580 25.55 -5.22 -7.74
N ALA A 581 26.38 -4.80 -8.71
CA ALA A 581 27.07 -3.52 -8.64
C ALA A 581 26.14 -2.39 -9.07
N VAL A 582 26.10 -1.31 -8.28
CA VAL A 582 25.32 -0.10 -8.54
C VAL A 582 26.17 0.97 -9.23
N LYS A 583 25.51 1.95 -9.86
CA LYS A 583 26.15 3.14 -10.45
C LYS A 583 26.53 4.15 -9.35
N GLY A 584 27.11 5.29 -9.74
CA GLY A 584 27.43 6.43 -8.84
C GLY A 584 28.57 6.22 -7.83
N VAL A 585 28.85 4.97 -7.42
CA VAL A 585 29.69 4.69 -6.24
C VAL A 585 31.20 4.70 -6.50
N SER A 586 31.94 5.21 -5.52
CA SER A 586 33.40 5.08 -5.43
C SER A 586 33.85 3.70 -4.91
N GLY A 587 32.98 3.02 -4.14
CA GLY A 587 33.30 1.75 -3.50
C GLY A 587 32.17 1.12 -2.70
N TYR A 588 32.53 0.11 -1.93
CA TYR A 588 31.64 -0.60 -0.99
C TYR A 588 32.31 -0.78 0.36
N GLU A 589 31.53 -0.75 1.43
CA GLU A 589 31.97 -1.08 2.78
C GLU A 589 31.19 -2.27 3.33
N LEU A 590 31.91 -3.34 3.66
CA LEU A 590 31.34 -4.59 4.13
C LEU A 590 31.51 -4.70 5.65
N ARG A 591 30.40 -4.86 6.37
CA ARG A 591 30.35 -5.03 7.82
C ARG A 591 29.67 -6.34 8.21
N ARG A 592 30.04 -6.88 9.38
CA ARG A 592 29.61 -8.20 9.88
C ARG A 592 29.26 -8.16 11.37
N SER A 593 28.27 -8.97 11.77
CA SER A 593 27.91 -9.26 13.16
C SER A 593 27.64 -10.77 13.35
N GLN A 594 27.59 -11.24 14.60
CA GLN A 594 27.07 -12.58 14.99
C GLN A 594 25.62 -12.52 15.52
N LYS A 595 24.98 -11.35 15.47
CA LYS A 595 23.56 -11.14 15.81
C LYS A 595 22.94 -10.17 14.81
N SER A 596 21.70 -10.41 14.40
CA SER A 596 20.93 -9.53 13.50
C SER A 596 20.95 -8.08 13.98
N ASN A 597 20.67 -7.86 15.27
CA ASN A 597 20.61 -6.55 15.93
C ASN A 597 21.88 -6.29 16.77
N GLY A 598 23.01 -6.89 16.40
CA GLY A 598 24.30 -6.69 17.08
C GLY A 598 25.10 -5.53 16.49
N THR A 599 26.19 -5.14 17.17
CA THR A 599 27.17 -4.19 16.61
C THR A 599 27.85 -4.78 15.37
N TYR A 600 27.78 -4.08 14.24
CA TYR A 600 28.41 -4.50 12.98
C TYR A 600 29.84 -3.98 12.88
N THR A 601 30.83 -4.88 12.86
CA THR A 601 32.24 -4.55 12.67
C THR A 601 32.60 -4.52 11.19
N LYS A 602 33.38 -3.52 10.76
CA LYS A 602 33.95 -3.48 9.41
C LYS A 602 34.91 -4.66 9.18
N ILE A 603 34.73 -5.36 8.06
CA ILE A 603 35.64 -6.42 7.60
C ILE A 603 36.32 -6.10 6.25
N ALA A 604 35.73 -5.24 5.41
CA ALA A 604 36.39 -4.77 4.19
C ALA A 604 35.93 -3.36 3.75
N SER A 605 36.83 -2.65 3.08
CA SER A 605 36.51 -1.49 2.21
C SER A 605 37.03 -1.82 0.81
N LEU A 606 36.18 -1.69 -0.20
CA LEU A 606 36.36 -2.26 -1.54
C LEU A 606 36.14 -1.19 -2.60
N LYS A 607 36.78 -1.34 -3.77
CA LYS A 607 36.59 -0.44 -4.92
C LYS A 607 35.28 -0.76 -5.63
N SER A 608 34.69 0.21 -6.34
CA SER A 608 33.45 0.02 -7.10
C SER A 608 33.53 -1.08 -8.18
N SER A 609 34.72 -1.37 -8.68
CA SER A 609 35.00 -2.48 -9.60
C SER A 609 35.03 -3.88 -8.93
N VAL A 610 34.57 -4.01 -7.67
CA VAL A 610 34.55 -5.26 -6.91
C VAL A 610 33.12 -5.58 -6.50
N ASN A 611 32.65 -6.76 -6.91
CA ASN A 611 31.28 -7.26 -6.70
C ASN A 611 31.22 -8.54 -5.86
N SER A 612 32.34 -8.92 -5.23
CA SER A 612 32.44 -10.13 -4.40
C SER A 612 33.59 -10.05 -3.38
N TYR A 613 33.47 -10.82 -2.29
CA TYR A 613 34.45 -10.92 -1.21
C TYR A 613 34.33 -12.29 -0.52
N THR A 614 35.44 -12.88 -0.08
CA THR A 614 35.41 -14.10 0.76
C THR A 614 35.87 -13.76 2.17
N ASP A 615 34.97 -13.84 3.14
CA ASP A 615 35.32 -13.75 4.55
C ASP A 615 35.78 -15.11 5.07
N SER A 616 37.09 -15.27 5.25
CA SER A 616 37.71 -16.47 5.83
C SER A 616 37.99 -16.35 7.35
N ASN A 617 37.49 -15.30 8.01
CA ASN A 617 37.70 -15.03 9.44
C ASN A 617 36.46 -15.40 10.26
N ILE A 618 35.85 -16.54 9.92
CA ILE A 618 34.66 -17.10 10.58
C ILE A 618 34.97 -18.45 11.25
N THR A 619 34.07 -18.89 12.12
CA THR A 619 34.11 -20.23 12.77
C THR A 619 33.03 -21.12 12.16
N LYS A 620 33.30 -22.43 12.06
CA LYS A 620 32.29 -23.41 11.63
C LYS A 620 31.20 -23.58 12.70
N ASP A 621 29.98 -23.85 12.25
CA ASP A 621 28.76 -24.11 13.01
C ASP A 621 28.25 -22.87 13.79
N GLU A 622 28.57 -21.67 13.28
CA GLU A 622 28.15 -20.36 13.79
C GLU A 622 27.23 -19.60 12.81
N LYS A 623 26.43 -18.65 13.31
CA LYS A 623 25.64 -17.72 12.47
C LYS A 623 26.37 -16.40 12.27
N TYR A 624 26.31 -15.87 11.05
CA TYR A 624 26.83 -14.56 10.69
C TYR A 624 25.80 -13.73 9.95
N TYR A 625 25.87 -12.42 10.17
CA TYR A 625 25.01 -11.41 9.58
C TYR A 625 25.88 -10.39 8.87
N TYR A 626 25.60 -10.10 7.59
CA TYR A 626 26.40 -9.17 6.78
C TYR A 626 25.58 -8.00 6.28
N LYS A 627 26.19 -6.80 6.26
CA LYS A 627 25.64 -5.58 5.66
C LYS A 627 26.67 -4.98 4.71
N LEU A 628 26.20 -4.57 3.52
CA LEU A 628 27.01 -3.98 2.47
C LEU A 628 26.53 -2.55 2.21
N TYR A 629 27.33 -1.58 2.59
CA TYR A 629 27.05 -0.17 2.38
C TYR A 629 27.70 0.29 1.08
N ARG A 630 27.01 1.18 0.35
CA ARG A 630 27.63 1.90 -0.76
C ARG A 630 28.56 2.99 -0.22
N VAL A 631 29.58 3.36 -1.00
CA VAL A 631 30.53 4.42 -0.65
C VAL A 631 30.57 5.45 -1.78
N VAL A 632 30.06 6.65 -1.53
CA VAL A 632 30.01 7.77 -2.49
C VAL A 632 31.09 8.79 -2.08
N ASP A 633 31.95 9.18 -3.01
CA ASP A 633 33.10 10.08 -2.80
C ASP A 633 33.92 9.80 -1.53
N GLY A 634 34.15 8.52 -1.25
CA GLY A 634 34.91 8.04 -0.08
C GLY A 634 34.16 8.06 1.26
N LYS A 635 32.93 8.59 1.32
CA LYS A 635 32.03 8.54 2.48
C LYS A 635 31.16 7.29 2.42
N VAL A 636 30.95 6.62 3.55
CA VAL A 636 30.01 5.50 3.65
C VAL A 636 28.59 6.08 3.70
N ASP A 637 27.71 5.57 2.85
CA ASP A 637 26.31 6.00 2.81
C ASP A 637 25.49 5.14 3.79
N GLU A 638 25.36 5.60 5.03
CA GLU A 638 24.73 4.82 6.10
C GLU A 638 23.19 4.86 6.07
N ARG A 639 22.60 5.79 5.29
CA ARG A 639 21.13 5.96 5.10
C ARG A 639 20.47 4.66 4.65
N TYR A 640 21.02 4.02 3.60
CA TYR A 640 20.48 2.79 3.02
C TYR A 640 21.10 1.54 3.64
N CYS A 641 21.20 1.52 4.96
CA CYS A 641 21.66 0.39 5.75
C CYS A 641 20.83 -0.88 5.40
N PRO A 642 21.38 -1.89 4.70
CA PRO A 642 20.57 -3.03 4.28
C PRO A 642 20.07 -3.85 5.47
N GLU A 643 18.93 -4.52 5.26
CA GLU A 643 18.57 -5.68 6.08
C GLU A 643 19.71 -6.71 6.04
N PRO A 644 20.18 -7.20 7.20
CA PRO A 644 21.38 -8.02 7.24
C PRO A 644 21.09 -9.41 6.70
N ILE A 645 21.84 -9.84 5.67
CA ILE A 645 21.74 -11.21 5.20
C ILE A 645 22.32 -12.15 6.25
N GLU A 646 21.49 -13.06 6.75
CA GLU A 646 21.91 -14.17 7.60
C GLU A 646 22.55 -15.27 6.73
N VAL A 647 23.66 -15.82 7.21
CA VAL A 647 24.22 -17.08 6.71
C VAL A 647 24.69 -17.93 7.89
N TYR A 648 24.25 -19.18 7.90
CA TYR A 648 24.77 -20.19 8.84
C TYR A 648 26.00 -20.85 8.23
N ALA A 649 27.15 -20.72 8.90
CA ALA A 649 28.42 -21.30 8.48
C ALA A 649 28.57 -22.74 8.99
N GLY A 650 27.60 -23.60 8.69
CA GLY A 650 27.61 -25.01 9.07
C GLY A 650 26.77 -25.84 8.11
N GLU A 651 26.69 -27.16 8.35
CA GLU A 651 25.80 -28.01 7.56
C GLU A 651 24.34 -27.55 7.78
N PRO A 652 23.57 -27.24 6.73
CA PRO A 652 22.28 -26.59 6.89
C PRO A 652 21.34 -27.44 7.75
N PHE A 653 20.78 -26.83 8.80
CA PHE A 653 19.84 -27.46 9.71
C PHE A 653 18.55 -27.80 8.98
N LYS A 654 18.54 -28.97 8.33
CA LYS A 654 17.42 -29.54 7.58
C LYS A 654 16.17 -29.64 8.46
N ILE A 655 15.32 -28.62 8.40
CA ILE A 655 14.00 -28.63 9.04
C ILE A 655 13.16 -29.63 8.25
N GLU A 656 12.96 -30.83 8.80
CA GLU A 656 12.03 -31.80 8.25
C GLU A 656 10.60 -31.42 8.67
N TYR A 657 9.84 -30.83 7.74
CA TYR A 657 8.42 -30.56 7.95
C TYR A 657 7.65 -31.88 8.13
N PRO A 658 6.49 -31.87 8.82
CA PRO A 658 5.72 -33.08 9.11
C PRO A 658 4.94 -33.62 7.89
N LEU A 659 5.49 -33.45 6.69
CA LEU A 659 4.91 -33.74 5.38
C LEU A 659 5.89 -34.55 4.50
N LYS A 660 5.35 -35.53 3.78
CA LYS A 660 6.05 -36.25 2.71
C LYS A 660 5.17 -36.29 1.47
N VAL A 661 5.75 -36.08 0.30
CA VAL A 661 5.06 -36.19 -1.00
C VAL A 661 5.85 -37.12 -1.90
N GLY A 662 5.15 -38.08 -2.50
CA GLY A 662 5.72 -39.15 -3.32
C GLY A 662 6.73 -40.07 -2.61
N GLY A 663 6.79 -40.02 -1.28
CA GLY A 663 7.80 -40.68 -0.44
C GLY A 663 9.04 -39.83 -0.14
N LYS A 664 9.18 -38.63 -0.72
CA LYS A 664 10.23 -37.65 -0.40
C LYS A 664 9.78 -36.81 0.80
N LYS A 665 10.63 -36.64 1.81
CA LYS A 665 10.37 -35.73 2.94
C LYS A 665 10.45 -34.29 2.46
N VAL A 666 9.47 -33.47 2.83
CA VAL A 666 9.50 -32.03 2.58
C VAL A 666 10.39 -31.35 3.62
N THR A 667 11.22 -30.40 3.20
CA THR A 667 12.16 -29.69 4.07
C THR A 667 12.26 -28.23 3.67
N ASP A 668 12.78 -27.38 4.55
CA ASP A 668 13.27 -26.02 4.24
C ASP A 668 13.96 -25.94 2.87
N ILE A 669 14.97 -26.79 2.64
CA ILE A 669 15.78 -26.85 1.40
C ILE A 669 14.95 -27.18 0.14
N ASN A 670 13.77 -27.82 0.26
CA ASN A 670 12.99 -28.29 -0.89
C ASN A 670 11.52 -27.85 -0.93
N ALA A 671 11.03 -27.09 0.05
CA ALA A 671 9.62 -26.69 0.14
C ALA A 671 9.16 -25.90 -1.11
N GLY A 672 10.00 -24.98 -1.61
CA GLY A 672 9.71 -24.22 -2.83
C GLY A 672 9.50 -25.06 -4.10
N ASN A 673 10.10 -26.26 -4.17
CA ASN A 673 9.95 -27.21 -5.28
C ASN A 673 10.31 -28.62 -4.79
N VAL A 674 9.31 -29.38 -4.37
CA VAL A 674 9.51 -30.62 -3.61
C VAL A 674 10.30 -31.66 -4.41
N PHE A 675 10.14 -31.72 -5.74
CA PHE A 675 10.84 -32.71 -6.58
C PHE A 675 12.11 -32.16 -7.25
N GLY A 676 12.22 -30.85 -7.45
CA GLY A 676 13.27 -30.23 -8.27
C GLY A 676 12.97 -30.29 -9.76
N ASP A 677 11.69 -30.35 -10.15
CA ASP A 677 11.27 -30.34 -11.55
C ASP A 677 11.11 -28.91 -12.12
N SER A 678 11.26 -28.74 -13.42
CA SER A 678 11.24 -27.42 -14.10
C SER A 678 9.92 -26.67 -13.92
N ASP A 679 8.84 -27.40 -13.74
CA ASP A 679 7.47 -26.86 -13.79
C ASP A 679 6.92 -26.59 -12.37
N CYS A 680 7.74 -26.86 -11.33
CA CYS A 680 7.43 -26.71 -9.90
C CYS A 680 6.08 -27.34 -9.48
N LYS A 681 5.82 -28.59 -9.91
CA LYS A 681 4.48 -29.21 -9.81
C LYS A 681 3.95 -29.42 -8.39
N VAL A 682 4.86 -29.41 -7.41
CA VAL A 682 4.54 -29.52 -5.99
C VAL A 682 5.38 -28.52 -5.21
N LYS A 683 4.70 -27.55 -4.59
CA LYS A 683 5.27 -26.56 -3.68
C LYS A 683 4.61 -26.72 -2.30
N TYR A 684 5.39 -26.55 -1.24
CA TYR A 684 4.92 -26.39 0.13
C TYR A 684 5.27 -24.99 0.63
N ASP A 685 4.29 -24.34 1.24
CA ASP A 685 4.41 -23.11 2.01
C ASP A 685 4.30 -23.49 3.49
N ALA A 686 5.37 -23.26 4.24
CA ALA A 686 5.47 -23.65 5.64
C ALA A 686 4.74 -22.67 6.58
N ASP A 687 4.71 -21.38 6.24
CA ASP A 687 4.12 -20.32 7.06
C ASP A 687 2.59 -20.42 7.03
N ASN A 688 2.03 -20.78 5.87
CA ASN A 688 0.60 -21.01 5.70
C ASN A 688 0.16 -22.48 5.90
N ASN A 689 1.12 -23.41 6.03
CA ASN A 689 0.90 -24.87 5.98
C ASN A 689 0.08 -25.33 4.75
N THR A 690 0.49 -24.85 3.57
CA THR A 690 -0.21 -25.10 2.30
C THR A 690 0.64 -25.94 1.35
N LEU A 691 0.06 -27.02 0.82
CA LEU A 691 0.61 -27.86 -0.24
C LEU A 691 -0.10 -27.55 -1.57
N THR A 692 0.57 -26.82 -2.45
CA THR A 692 0.06 -26.50 -3.80
C THR A 692 0.44 -27.60 -4.79
N LEU A 693 -0.55 -28.13 -5.49
CA LEU A 693 -0.44 -29.17 -6.52
C LEU A 693 -0.83 -28.60 -7.89
N ASN A 694 0.14 -28.52 -8.81
CA ASN A 694 -0.05 -28.02 -10.17
C ASN A 694 0.26 -29.11 -11.20
N GLY A 695 -0.78 -29.79 -11.70
CA GLY A 695 -0.61 -30.85 -12.69
C GLY A 695 0.14 -32.08 -12.15
N TYR A 696 0.09 -32.32 -10.85
CA TYR A 696 0.82 -33.40 -10.19
C TYR A 696 0.23 -34.78 -10.57
N ALA A 697 1.03 -35.56 -11.30
CA ALA A 697 0.72 -36.93 -11.68
C ALA A 697 1.65 -37.90 -10.95
N TYR A 698 1.10 -38.77 -10.11
CA TYR A 698 1.87 -39.70 -9.28
C TYR A 698 1.44 -41.16 -9.49
N ALA A 699 2.40 -42.02 -9.78
CA ALA A 699 2.27 -43.47 -9.68
C ALA A 699 3.52 -44.02 -8.97
N GLY A 700 3.36 -44.57 -7.76
CA GLY A 700 4.52 -44.87 -6.92
C GLY A 700 4.23 -45.58 -5.61
N LYS A 701 5.01 -45.25 -4.56
CA LYS A 701 4.91 -45.83 -3.22
C LYS A 701 3.77 -45.19 -2.41
N ASP A 702 3.59 -45.67 -1.19
CA ASP A 702 2.44 -45.41 -0.32
C ASP A 702 2.92 -44.89 1.04
N PRO A 703 2.30 -43.83 1.60
CA PRO A 703 1.28 -42.97 0.97
C PRO A 703 1.85 -42.08 -0.14
N ALA A 704 0.99 -41.57 -1.03
CA ALA A 704 1.40 -40.57 -2.02
C ALA A 704 1.55 -39.16 -1.41
N ILE A 705 0.72 -38.83 -0.42
CA ILE A 705 0.88 -37.69 0.49
C ILE A 705 0.72 -38.22 1.92
N GLU A 706 1.75 -38.09 2.75
CA GLU A 706 1.69 -38.42 4.18
C GLU A 706 1.94 -37.18 5.01
N TYR A 707 0.97 -36.85 5.88
CA TYR A 707 1.05 -35.75 6.83
C TYR A 707 0.94 -36.27 8.27
N THR A 708 1.70 -35.64 9.17
CA THR A 708 1.90 -36.08 10.56
C THR A 708 1.84 -34.93 11.57
N GLY A 709 1.54 -33.71 11.11
CA GLY A 709 1.45 -32.52 11.94
C GLY A 709 0.09 -32.38 12.60
N ASP A 710 0.06 -31.65 13.71
CA ASP A 710 -1.14 -31.45 14.54
C ASP A 710 -2.07 -30.36 13.96
N ALA A 711 -1.51 -29.39 13.23
CA ALA A 711 -2.27 -28.34 12.53
C ALA A 711 -2.94 -28.86 11.24
N GLU A 712 -3.96 -28.16 10.76
CA GLU A 712 -4.60 -28.46 9.47
C GLU A 712 -3.65 -28.24 8.28
N LEU A 713 -3.51 -29.24 7.41
CA LEU A 713 -2.83 -29.11 6.12
C LEU A 713 -3.83 -28.65 5.05
N LYS A 714 -3.52 -27.52 4.40
CA LYS A 714 -4.25 -27.03 3.21
C LYS A 714 -3.66 -27.69 1.97
N ILE A 715 -4.50 -28.15 1.05
CA ILE A 715 -4.12 -28.77 -0.23
C ILE A 715 -4.81 -28.03 -1.37
N GLU A 716 -4.05 -27.27 -2.14
CA GLU A 716 -4.55 -26.40 -3.20
C GLU A 716 -4.33 -27.03 -4.59
N VAL A 717 -5.38 -27.12 -5.41
CA VAL A 717 -5.38 -27.83 -6.69
C VAL A 717 -5.43 -26.82 -7.86
N VAL A 718 -4.25 -26.33 -8.25
CA VAL A 718 -4.06 -25.28 -9.27
C VAL A 718 -4.09 -25.83 -10.71
N GLY A 719 -3.78 -27.11 -10.88
CA GLY A 719 -3.96 -27.85 -12.13
C GLY A 719 -4.52 -29.25 -11.87
N ASN A 720 -5.10 -29.91 -12.88
CA ASN A 720 -5.71 -31.24 -12.72
C ASN A 720 -4.65 -32.28 -12.28
N CYS A 721 -4.88 -32.93 -11.14
CA CYS A 721 -3.94 -33.85 -10.49
C CYS A 721 -4.47 -35.28 -10.44
N PHE A 722 -3.56 -36.26 -10.54
CA PHE A 722 -3.90 -37.69 -10.62
C PHE A 722 -2.92 -38.54 -9.79
N ILE A 723 -3.44 -39.26 -8.79
CA ILE A 723 -2.65 -39.97 -7.78
C ILE A 723 -3.04 -41.45 -7.73
N VAL A 724 -2.09 -42.34 -8.00
CA VAL A 724 -2.24 -43.81 -7.94
C VAL A 724 -1.15 -44.40 -7.04
N PRO A 725 -1.40 -44.59 -5.73
CA PRO A 725 -0.44 -45.22 -4.83
C PRO A 725 -0.42 -46.75 -5.05
N GLY A 726 0.76 -47.34 -5.01
CA GLY A 726 0.95 -48.80 -5.03
C GLY A 726 0.66 -49.49 -3.69
N GLY A 727 -0.18 -48.90 -2.84
CA GLY A 727 -0.35 -49.32 -1.45
C GLY A 727 -1.70 -48.97 -0.83
N SER A 728 -1.73 -48.79 0.49
CA SER A 728 -2.93 -48.72 1.30
C SER A 728 -3.51 -47.31 1.47
N TYR A 729 -2.78 -46.24 1.14
CA TYR A 729 -3.27 -44.86 1.26
C TYR A 729 -2.89 -44.00 0.05
N GLY A 730 -3.83 -43.18 -0.41
CA GLY A 730 -3.54 -42.06 -1.32
C GLY A 730 -3.01 -40.86 -0.56
N ILE A 731 -3.92 -40.18 0.15
CA ILE A 731 -3.63 -39.07 1.06
C ILE A 731 -3.89 -39.56 2.48
N LYS A 732 -2.93 -39.36 3.39
CA LYS A 732 -3.00 -39.80 4.78
C LYS A 732 -2.58 -38.68 5.72
N SER A 733 -3.52 -38.07 6.43
CA SER A 733 -3.21 -37.36 7.68
C SER A 733 -3.24 -38.34 8.84
N SER A 734 -2.20 -38.30 9.68
CA SER A 734 -2.10 -39.14 10.89
C SER A 734 -2.49 -38.39 12.17
N LYS A 735 -2.87 -37.11 12.07
CA LYS A 735 -3.21 -36.23 13.19
C LYS A 735 -4.18 -35.11 12.78
N GLY A 736 -3.68 -34.01 12.20
CA GLY A 736 -4.46 -32.81 11.90
C GLY A 736 -5.50 -32.99 10.79
N ALA A 737 -6.33 -31.96 10.59
CA ALA A 737 -7.33 -31.91 9.54
C ALA A 737 -6.73 -31.72 8.13
N LEU A 738 -7.55 -31.93 7.10
CA LEU A 738 -7.23 -31.71 5.68
C LEU A 738 -8.23 -30.73 5.07
N ARG A 739 -7.76 -29.63 4.45
CA ARG A 739 -8.61 -28.69 3.71
C ARG A 739 -8.24 -28.66 2.22
N PHE A 740 -9.17 -29.01 1.35
CA PHE A 740 -9.00 -29.02 -0.10
C PHE A 740 -9.59 -27.76 -0.75
N SER A 741 -8.86 -27.13 -1.66
CA SER A 741 -9.28 -25.93 -2.39
C SER A 741 -8.78 -25.91 -3.84
N GLY A 742 -9.33 -25.00 -4.65
CA GLY A 742 -8.92 -24.79 -6.05
C GLY A 742 -10.06 -25.05 -7.03
N LYS A 743 -9.86 -24.69 -8.31
CA LYS A 743 -10.90 -24.80 -9.35
C LYS A 743 -10.83 -26.11 -10.16
N ASN A 744 -9.80 -26.93 -9.95
CA ASN A 744 -9.50 -28.10 -10.77
C ASN A 744 -9.91 -29.43 -10.11
N ALA A 745 -9.70 -30.53 -10.82
CA ALA A 745 -9.94 -31.88 -10.32
C ALA A 745 -8.69 -32.48 -9.66
N LEU A 746 -8.86 -33.07 -8.47
CA LEU A 746 -7.92 -33.98 -7.84
C LEU A 746 -8.52 -35.40 -7.87
N GLN A 747 -7.82 -36.31 -8.54
CA GLN A 747 -8.22 -37.71 -8.67
C GLN A 747 -7.26 -38.61 -7.87
N VAL A 748 -7.80 -39.49 -7.03
CA VAL A 748 -7.01 -40.43 -6.19
C VAL A 748 -7.58 -41.84 -6.34
N SER A 749 -6.81 -42.77 -6.93
CA SER A 749 -7.26 -44.13 -7.24
C SER A 749 -6.36 -45.22 -6.65
N CYS A 750 -6.86 -45.96 -5.65
CA CYS A 750 -6.12 -46.96 -4.88
C CYS A 750 -6.62 -48.39 -5.21
N SER A 751 -5.76 -49.21 -5.79
CA SER A 751 -6.14 -50.52 -6.35
C SER A 751 -5.92 -51.72 -5.41
N LYS A 752 -5.13 -51.56 -4.34
CA LYS A 752 -4.77 -52.61 -3.38
C LYS A 752 -5.90 -52.91 -2.39
N ASP A 753 -6.13 -54.16 -2.05
CA ASP A 753 -7.15 -54.56 -1.07
C ASP A 753 -6.87 -53.95 0.32
N GLY A 754 -7.93 -53.53 1.01
CA GLY A 754 -7.81 -52.79 2.29
C GLY A 754 -7.40 -51.32 2.15
N SER A 755 -7.29 -50.76 0.95
CA SER A 755 -6.86 -49.36 0.74
C SER A 755 -7.94 -48.31 1.05
N ASN A 756 -7.48 -47.13 1.44
CA ASN A 756 -8.27 -45.92 1.65
C ASN A 756 -7.74 -44.82 0.71
N ALA A 757 -8.58 -44.15 -0.09
CA ALA A 757 -8.06 -43.11 -0.98
C ALA A 757 -7.69 -41.83 -0.21
N ILE A 758 -8.54 -41.44 0.75
CA ILE A 758 -8.20 -40.46 1.79
C ILE A 758 -8.38 -41.11 3.17
N TYR A 759 -7.40 -40.91 4.05
CA TYR A 759 -7.45 -41.22 5.48
C TYR A 759 -7.11 -39.96 6.27
N SER A 760 -7.93 -39.61 7.25
CA SER A 760 -7.67 -38.50 8.18
C SER A 760 -8.00 -38.87 9.62
N VAL A 761 -7.42 -38.14 10.57
CA VAL A 761 -7.76 -38.22 12.00
C VAL A 761 -8.53 -36.96 12.44
N GLY A 762 -8.19 -35.78 11.94
CA GLY A 762 -9.03 -34.60 12.00
C GLY A 762 -10.00 -34.49 10.81
N ASP A 763 -10.78 -33.42 10.80
CA ASP A 763 -11.80 -33.12 9.78
C ASP A 763 -11.27 -33.10 8.33
N ILE A 764 -12.18 -33.26 7.38
CA ILE A 764 -11.92 -33.14 5.94
C ILE A 764 -12.84 -32.05 5.39
N THR A 765 -12.28 -30.88 5.10
CA THR A 765 -13.01 -29.77 4.46
C THR A 765 -12.73 -29.71 2.96
N ILE A 766 -13.75 -29.48 2.15
CA ILE A 766 -13.67 -29.16 0.73
C ILE A 766 -14.30 -27.77 0.52
N GLU A 767 -13.48 -26.78 0.16
CA GLU A 767 -13.92 -25.42 -0.13
C GLU A 767 -14.46 -25.30 -1.57
N SER A 768 -13.81 -25.95 -2.52
CA SER A 768 -14.05 -25.79 -3.96
C SER A 768 -13.41 -26.94 -4.77
N GLY A 769 -13.73 -26.99 -6.08
CA GLY A 769 -13.10 -27.89 -7.03
C GLY A 769 -13.80 -29.25 -7.17
N GLY A 770 -13.07 -30.23 -7.68
CA GLY A 770 -13.57 -31.60 -7.88
C GLY A 770 -12.68 -32.64 -7.20
N LEU A 771 -13.19 -33.32 -6.17
CA LEU A 771 -12.46 -34.35 -5.43
C LEU A 771 -13.01 -35.74 -5.78
N TYR A 772 -12.25 -36.53 -6.54
CA TYR A 772 -12.69 -37.83 -7.06
C TYR A 772 -11.80 -38.94 -6.50
N VAL A 773 -12.34 -39.77 -5.61
CA VAL A 773 -11.56 -40.74 -4.85
C VAL A 773 -12.15 -42.15 -4.94
N ASP A 774 -11.33 -43.10 -5.41
CA ASP A 774 -11.68 -44.49 -5.70
C ASP A 774 -10.70 -45.40 -4.95
N ALA A 775 -11.21 -46.30 -4.10
CA ALA A 775 -10.38 -47.25 -3.35
C ALA A 775 -11.02 -48.63 -3.29
N LYS A 776 -10.26 -49.62 -2.78
CA LYS A 776 -10.86 -50.91 -2.45
C LYS A 776 -11.75 -50.84 -1.21
N LYS A 777 -11.25 -50.31 -0.08
CA LYS A 777 -11.97 -50.40 1.19
C LYS A 777 -12.82 -49.17 1.49
N ASN A 778 -12.23 -47.97 1.54
CA ASN A 778 -12.96 -46.73 1.83
C ASN A 778 -12.54 -45.60 0.87
N GLY A 779 -13.48 -44.93 0.22
CA GLY A 779 -13.16 -43.73 -0.58
C GLY A 779 -12.59 -42.63 0.31
N ILE A 780 -13.37 -42.22 1.31
CA ILE A 780 -12.93 -41.38 2.42
C ILE A 780 -13.06 -42.16 3.73
N TYR A 781 -12.03 -42.09 4.58
CA TYR A 781 -12.02 -42.61 5.94
C TYR A 781 -11.57 -41.52 6.92
N THR A 782 -12.35 -41.25 7.98
CA THR A 782 -12.06 -40.16 8.92
C THR A 782 -12.56 -40.44 10.35
N TYR A 783 -11.95 -39.77 11.33
CA TYR A 783 -12.42 -39.67 12.72
C TYR A 783 -13.01 -38.28 13.05
N GLY A 784 -12.90 -37.32 12.13
CA GLY A 784 -13.55 -36.00 12.21
C GLY A 784 -14.64 -35.83 11.15
N ASP A 785 -15.14 -34.61 11.02
CA ASP A 785 -16.27 -34.26 10.16
C ASP A 785 -15.90 -34.17 8.68
N VAL A 786 -16.91 -34.23 7.80
CA VAL A 786 -16.77 -33.97 6.36
C VAL A 786 -17.54 -32.71 6.01
N ILE A 787 -16.82 -31.63 5.74
CA ILE A 787 -17.38 -30.30 5.51
C ILE A 787 -17.22 -29.95 4.02
N VAL A 788 -18.30 -29.63 3.34
CA VAL A 788 -18.30 -29.26 1.92
C VAL A 788 -18.96 -27.91 1.75
N LYS A 789 -18.15 -26.86 1.53
CA LYS A 789 -18.68 -25.51 1.29
C LYS A 789 -19.02 -25.27 -0.17
N GLY A 790 -18.44 -26.03 -1.09
CA GLY A 790 -18.71 -25.93 -2.52
C GLY A 790 -17.99 -27.01 -3.34
N GLY A 791 -18.30 -27.05 -4.64
CA GLY A 791 -17.68 -27.99 -5.59
C GLY A 791 -18.36 -29.36 -5.67
N LYS A 792 -17.58 -30.39 -6.00
CA LYS A 792 -18.06 -31.76 -6.20
C LYS A 792 -17.13 -32.79 -5.56
N VAL A 793 -17.70 -33.70 -4.77
CA VAL A 793 -17.00 -34.85 -4.19
C VAL A 793 -17.61 -36.14 -4.73
N GLU A 794 -16.79 -37.04 -5.26
CA GLU A 794 -17.16 -38.43 -5.55
C GLU A 794 -16.24 -39.36 -4.75
N ALA A 795 -16.77 -40.09 -3.77
CA ALA A 795 -16.01 -40.95 -2.87
C ALA A 795 -16.51 -42.39 -2.93
N LYS A 796 -15.65 -43.34 -3.29
CA LYS A 796 -16.07 -44.66 -3.76
C LYS A 796 -15.13 -45.78 -3.28
N GLY A 797 -15.71 -46.88 -2.78
CA GLY A 797 -15.00 -48.06 -2.25
C GLY A 797 -16.00 -49.08 -1.71
N GLU A 798 -15.59 -50.16 -1.02
CA GLU A 798 -16.56 -50.99 -0.24
C GLU A 798 -17.43 -50.10 0.68
N VAL A 799 -16.84 -49.06 1.26
CA VAL A 799 -17.56 -47.88 1.77
C VAL A 799 -17.20 -46.65 0.94
N GLY A 800 -18.19 -45.81 0.59
CA GLY A 800 -17.94 -44.51 -0.05
C GLY A 800 -17.27 -43.53 0.92
N ILE A 801 -17.96 -43.18 2.00
CA ILE A 801 -17.45 -42.34 3.10
C ILE A 801 -17.65 -43.10 4.43
N HIS A 802 -16.59 -43.26 5.21
CA HIS A 802 -16.58 -44.00 6.47
C HIS A 802 -16.07 -43.10 7.61
N MET A 803 -16.85 -42.96 8.67
CA MET A 803 -16.62 -42.01 9.75
C MET A 803 -16.71 -42.68 11.13
N PHE A 804 -15.89 -42.27 12.08
CA PHE A 804 -15.82 -42.85 13.44
C PHE A 804 -16.04 -41.80 14.52
N GLY A 805 -16.84 -42.13 15.54
CA GLY A 805 -17.21 -41.21 16.62
C GLY A 805 -18.53 -40.49 16.37
N ASN A 806 -18.78 -39.43 17.15
CA ASN A 806 -19.88 -38.51 16.91
C ASN A 806 -19.44 -37.50 15.86
N VAL A 807 -20.06 -37.55 14.68
CA VAL A 807 -19.54 -36.94 13.45
C VAL A 807 -20.65 -36.33 12.60
N SER A 808 -20.28 -35.40 11.72
CA SER A 808 -21.21 -34.76 10.81
C SER A 808 -20.71 -34.60 9.37
N ILE A 809 -21.66 -34.62 8.43
CA ILE A 809 -21.48 -34.25 7.04
C ILE A 809 -22.25 -32.95 6.81
N ASN A 810 -21.53 -31.83 6.66
CA ASN A 810 -22.13 -30.51 6.49
C ASN A 810 -21.88 -30.00 5.07
N ILE A 811 -22.94 -29.82 4.29
CA ILE A 811 -22.89 -29.38 2.90
C ILE A 811 -23.58 -28.01 2.78
N SER A 812 -22.80 -26.94 2.75
CA SER A 812 -23.33 -25.58 2.53
C SER A 812 -23.77 -25.40 1.08
N GLU A 813 -22.91 -25.75 0.13
CA GLU A 813 -23.21 -25.78 -1.31
C GLU A 813 -22.51 -26.96 -1.98
N GLY A 814 -22.87 -27.25 -3.23
CA GLY A 814 -22.22 -28.29 -4.04
C GLY A 814 -22.85 -29.68 -3.91
N THR A 815 -22.08 -30.70 -4.28
CA THR A 815 -22.57 -32.09 -4.45
C THR A 815 -21.61 -33.13 -3.88
N VAL A 816 -22.16 -34.12 -3.17
CA VAL A 816 -21.40 -35.25 -2.60
C VAL A 816 -22.01 -36.57 -3.05
N THR A 817 -21.27 -37.40 -3.76
CA THR A 817 -21.68 -38.77 -4.13
C THR A 817 -20.79 -39.78 -3.41
N ALA A 818 -21.35 -40.49 -2.43
CA ALA A 818 -20.67 -41.51 -1.65
C ALA A 818 -21.13 -42.90 -2.11
N LYS A 819 -20.22 -43.72 -2.67
CA LYS A 819 -20.56 -44.93 -3.42
C LYS A 819 -19.90 -46.22 -2.90
N GLY A 820 -20.69 -47.02 -2.20
CA GLY A 820 -20.39 -48.39 -1.79
C GLY A 820 -20.42 -49.39 -2.95
N ILE A 821 -19.32 -50.11 -3.18
CA ILE A 821 -19.13 -51.08 -4.27
C ILE A 821 -19.39 -52.51 -3.76
N GLY A 822 -20.12 -53.30 -4.56
CA GLY A 822 -20.32 -54.74 -4.33
C GLY A 822 -21.44 -55.05 -3.34
N ASP A 823 -21.73 -56.35 -3.19
CA ASP A 823 -22.94 -56.90 -2.55
C ASP A 823 -23.07 -56.63 -1.03
N ASN A 824 -22.05 -56.02 -0.41
CA ASN A 824 -22.08 -55.51 0.97
C ASN A 824 -21.65 -54.04 1.05
N GLY A 825 -21.72 -53.32 -0.08
CA GLY A 825 -21.24 -51.97 -0.25
C GLY A 825 -22.12 -50.93 0.44
N VAL A 826 -21.49 -49.97 1.13
CA VAL A 826 -22.19 -48.91 1.88
C VAL A 826 -21.85 -47.53 1.31
N GLY A 827 -22.85 -46.68 1.08
CA GLY A 827 -22.63 -45.30 0.61
C GLY A 827 -21.91 -44.45 1.67
N VAL A 828 -22.63 -44.15 2.76
CA VAL A 828 -22.09 -43.47 3.96
C VAL A 828 -22.19 -44.40 5.16
N LYS A 829 -21.10 -44.56 5.92
CA LYS A 829 -21.08 -45.33 7.17
C LYS A 829 -20.57 -44.48 8.34
N ALA A 830 -21.27 -44.53 9.47
CA ALA A 830 -20.84 -43.92 10.73
C ALA A 830 -20.81 -44.93 11.90
N VAL A 831 -19.81 -44.79 12.77
CA VAL A 831 -19.61 -45.57 13.99
C VAL A 831 -19.71 -44.65 15.21
N GLY A 832 -20.93 -44.16 15.45
CA GLY A 832 -21.32 -43.22 16.49
C GLY A 832 -22.52 -42.39 16.01
N ASN A 833 -22.81 -41.22 16.61
CA ASN A 833 -23.89 -40.37 16.10
C ASN A 833 -23.50 -39.74 14.74
N LEU A 834 -24.42 -39.73 13.78
CA LEU A 834 -24.24 -39.13 12.45
C LEU A 834 -25.24 -37.98 12.23
N THR A 835 -24.74 -36.77 12.07
CA THR A 835 -25.54 -35.63 11.60
C THR A 835 -25.25 -35.37 10.12
N ILE A 836 -26.27 -35.22 9.27
CA ILE A 836 -26.12 -34.75 7.90
C ILE A 836 -26.91 -33.44 7.78
N THR A 837 -26.20 -32.33 7.59
CA THR A 837 -26.79 -31.01 7.34
C THR A 837 -26.51 -30.63 5.91
N SER A 838 -27.53 -30.56 5.04
CA SER A 838 -27.32 -30.30 3.61
C SER A 838 -28.25 -29.22 3.08
N ASN A 839 -27.67 -28.13 2.58
CA ASN A 839 -28.32 -27.19 1.67
C ASN A 839 -27.93 -27.49 0.20
N GLY A 840 -26.81 -28.21 -0.02
CA GLY A 840 -26.48 -28.85 -1.29
C GLY A 840 -27.17 -30.21 -1.49
N THR A 841 -26.57 -31.08 -2.30
CA THR A 841 -27.07 -32.46 -2.54
C THR A 841 -26.08 -33.53 -2.07
N ILE A 842 -26.57 -34.53 -1.34
CA ILE A 842 -25.83 -35.78 -1.06
C ILE A 842 -26.51 -36.99 -1.70
N GLN A 843 -25.70 -37.89 -2.28
CA GLN A 843 -26.10 -39.15 -2.88
C GLN A 843 -25.30 -40.29 -2.25
N ALA A 844 -25.85 -40.90 -1.21
CA ALA A 844 -25.30 -42.08 -0.55
C ALA A 844 -25.83 -43.35 -1.25
N GLN A 845 -25.04 -43.91 -2.15
CA GLN A 845 -25.35 -45.10 -2.95
C GLN A 845 -24.55 -46.31 -2.43
N GLY A 846 -25.16 -47.45 -2.17
CA GLY A 846 -24.43 -48.66 -1.77
C GLY A 846 -25.02 -49.93 -2.37
N GLY A 847 -24.16 -50.84 -2.82
CA GLY A 847 -24.55 -52.19 -3.27
C GLY A 847 -25.17 -53.08 -2.18
N LYS A 848 -25.36 -52.55 -0.97
CA LYS A 848 -26.27 -53.06 0.05
C LYS A 848 -27.02 -51.93 0.77
N THR A 849 -26.31 -50.94 1.29
CA THR A 849 -26.90 -49.91 2.18
C THR A 849 -26.53 -48.49 1.74
N GLY A 850 -27.51 -47.59 1.62
CA GLY A 850 -27.25 -46.19 1.29
C GLY A 850 -26.51 -45.46 2.42
N ILE A 851 -27.18 -45.29 3.56
CA ILE A 851 -26.61 -44.71 4.79
C ILE A 851 -26.70 -45.74 5.92
N LEU A 852 -25.59 -45.97 6.64
CA LEU A 852 -25.48 -46.95 7.73
C LEU A 852 -24.94 -46.27 9.01
N CYS A 853 -25.65 -46.41 10.12
CA CYS A 853 -25.19 -46.02 11.45
C CYS A 853 -25.22 -47.22 12.40
N GLU A 854 -24.05 -47.63 12.93
CA GLU A 854 -23.89 -48.88 13.68
C GLU A 854 -24.03 -48.76 15.21
N SER A 855 -24.00 -47.55 15.78
CA SER A 855 -23.93 -47.39 17.25
C SER A 855 -24.39 -46.04 17.81
N GLY A 856 -25.04 -45.21 17.00
CA GLY A 856 -25.57 -43.91 17.42
C GLY A 856 -26.90 -43.57 16.73
N ASN A 857 -27.32 -42.33 16.86
CA ASN A 857 -28.47 -41.79 16.15
C ASN A 857 -28.07 -41.26 14.77
N VAL A 858 -29.04 -41.17 13.86
CA VAL A 858 -28.93 -40.40 12.61
C VAL A 858 -29.78 -39.13 12.75
N SER A 859 -29.26 -37.97 12.35
CA SER A 859 -29.99 -36.70 12.31
C SER A 859 -29.84 -36.07 10.93
N LEU A 860 -30.93 -35.96 10.17
CA LEU A 860 -30.93 -35.38 8.81
C LEU A 860 -31.56 -33.98 8.87
N ALA A 861 -30.84 -32.94 8.43
CA ALA A 861 -31.25 -31.53 8.48
C ALA A 861 -30.80 -30.73 7.23
N GLY A 862 -31.26 -29.49 7.11
CA GLY A 862 -30.95 -28.58 5.99
C GLY A 862 -32.01 -28.58 4.89
N GLU A 863 -31.97 -27.58 4.01
CA GLU A 863 -33.02 -27.33 3.01
C GLU A 863 -32.87 -28.14 1.71
N GLY A 864 -31.71 -28.78 1.51
CA GLY A 864 -31.33 -29.50 0.30
C GLY A 864 -31.83 -30.94 0.21
N THR A 865 -31.25 -31.69 -0.74
CA THR A 865 -31.69 -33.06 -1.07
C THR A 865 -30.71 -34.11 -0.54
N ILE A 866 -31.23 -35.02 0.28
CA ILE A 866 -30.54 -36.20 0.81
C ILE A 866 -31.08 -37.45 0.11
N GLN A 867 -30.26 -38.06 -0.76
CA GLN A 867 -30.61 -39.29 -1.47
C GLN A 867 -29.84 -40.48 -0.85
N ALA A 868 -30.57 -41.50 -0.41
CA ALA A 868 -30.02 -42.69 0.24
C ALA A 868 -30.52 -43.95 -0.48
N GLN A 869 -29.66 -44.57 -1.27
CA GLN A 869 -29.99 -45.73 -2.09
C GLN A 869 -29.12 -46.92 -1.69
N GLY A 870 -29.73 -47.93 -1.08
CA GLY A 870 -29.15 -49.27 -1.00
C GLY A 870 -29.76 -50.17 -2.07
N ASP A 871 -29.08 -51.25 -2.45
CA ASP A 871 -29.76 -52.34 -3.16
C ASP A 871 -30.67 -53.14 -2.18
N GLU A 872 -30.29 -53.30 -0.91
CA GLU A 872 -31.15 -53.87 0.15
C GLU A 872 -31.88 -52.78 0.96
N THR A 873 -31.14 -51.87 1.61
CA THR A 873 -31.69 -50.91 2.60
C THR A 873 -31.25 -49.47 2.32
N GLY A 874 -32.18 -48.52 2.21
CA GLY A 874 -31.85 -47.11 1.96
C GLY A 874 -31.08 -46.44 3.09
N ILE A 875 -31.68 -46.42 4.29
CA ILE A 875 -31.07 -45.89 5.53
C ILE A 875 -31.20 -46.94 6.64
N PHE A 876 -30.12 -47.25 7.34
CA PHE A 876 -30.09 -48.13 8.51
C PHE A 876 -29.56 -47.40 9.75
N CYS A 877 -30.23 -47.56 10.89
CA CYS A 877 -29.77 -47.11 12.20
C CYS A 877 -30.41 -47.97 13.31
N ASP A 878 -29.58 -48.59 14.18
CA ASP A 878 -30.07 -49.38 15.32
C ASP A 878 -30.78 -48.55 16.41
N ASN A 879 -30.62 -47.22 16.39
CA ASN A 879 -31.21 -46.30 17.37
C ASN A 879 -32.23 -45.34 16.72
N ILE A 880 -32.13 -44.03 16.98
CA ILE A 880 -33.10 -43.03 16.48
C ILE A 880 -32.65 -42.44 15.15
N ILE A 881 -33.59 -42.28 14.22
CA ILE A 881 -33.43 -41.51 12.97
C ILE A 881 -34.29 -40.26 13.08
N SER A 882 -33.69 -39.11 13.39
CA SER A 882 -34.39 -37.83 13.37
C SER A 882 -34.36 -37.22 11.97
N ILE A 883 -35.51 -36.75 11.49
CA ILE A 883 -35.63 -36.08 10.18
C ILE A 883 -36.20 -34.67 10.38
N LYS A 884 -35.40 -33.71 9.90
CA LYS A 884 -35.56 -32.24 9.95
C LYS A 884 -35.14 -31.56 8.63
N ALA A 885 -34.87 -32.36 7.58
CA ALA A 885 -34.40 -31.87 6.29
C ALA A 885 -35.55 -31.65 5.31
N GLY A 886 -35.29 -30.84 4.27
CA GLY A 886 -36.21 -30.58 3.15
C GLY A 886 -36.59 -31.84 2.39
N GLU A 887 -35.72 -32.36 1.52
CA GLU A 887 -36.04 -33.55 0.71
C GLU A 887 -35.17 -34.77 1.08
N VAL A 888 -35.76 -35.77 1.72
CA VAL A 888 -35.13 -37.08 1.97
C VAL A 888 -35.76 -38.15 1.07
N ASN A 889 -34.96 -38.69 0.15
CA ASN A 889 -35.35 -39.76 -0.77
C ASN A 889 -34.58 -41.05 -0.45
N ALA A 890 -35.21 -41.97 0.29
CA ALA A 890 -34.64 -43.24 0.71
C ALA A 890 -35.18 -44.42 -0.13
N THR A 891 -34.32 -45.34 -0.56
CA THR A 891 -34.71 -46.49 -1.39
C THR A 891 -33.86 -47.74 -1.11
N GLY A 892 -34.52 -48.91 -1.13
CA GLY A 892 -33.93 -50.24 -1.05
C GLY A 892 -34.93 -51.30 -1.51
N SER A 893 -34.48 -52.50 -1.88
CA SER A 893 -35.39 -53.59 -2.30
C SER A 893 -36.01 -54.35 -1.13
N VAL A 894 -35.38 -54.29 0.06
CA VAL A 894 -35.88 -54.87 1.30
C VAL A 894 -36.59 -53.79 2.12
N GLN A 895 -35.90 -52.69 2.45
CA GLN A 895 -36.46 -51.58 3.24
C GLN A 895 -35.98 -50.22 2.71
N ALA A 896 -36.85 -49.19 2.77
CA ALA A 896 -36.41 -47.83 2.48
C ALA A 896 -35.64 -47.24 3.68
N ILE A 897 -36.18 -47.42 4.88
CA ILE A 897 -35.57 -47.00 6.15
C ILE A 897 -35.77 -48.11 7.19
N GLU A 898 -34.71 -48.47 7.90
CA GLU A 898 -34.66 -49.45 8.98
C GLU A 898 -34.09 -48.80 10.24
N GLY A 899 -34.94 -48.56 11.25
CA GLY A 899 -34.58 -47.85 12.49
C GLY A 899 -35.77 -47.12 13.14
N LYS A 900 -35.58 -46.49 14.30
CA LYS A 900 -36.66 -45.77 15.00
C LYS A 900 -36.78 -44.33 14.48
N VAL A 901 -37.65 -44.11 13.50
CA VAL A 901 -37.85 -42.77 12.91
C VAL A 901 -38.59 -41.84 13.87
N VAL A 902 -38.03 -40.65 14.12
CA VAL A 902 -38.64 -39.52 14.83
C VAL A 902 -38.67 -38.33 13.88
N ASN A 903 -39.79 -38.15 13.18
CA ASN A 903 -40.05 -36.96 12.39
C ASN A 903 -40.31 -35.77 13.33
N ALA A 904 -39.60 -34.66 13.11
CA ALA A 904 -39.79 -33.42 13.87
C ALA A 904 -40.66 -32.38 13.14
N ILE A 905 -41.04 -32.62 11.89
CA ILE A 905 -41.87 -31.71 11.09
C ILE A 905 -43.33 -32.16 11.19
N LEU A 906 -44.11 -31.43 11.98
CA LEU A 906 -45.53 -31.70 12.22
C LEU A 906 -46.30 -31.68 10.88
N GLY A 907 -47.12 -32.71 10.62
CA GLY A 907 -47.91 -32.83 9.39
C GLY A 907 -47.18 -33.41 8.16
N ALA A 908 -45.87 -33.67 8.20
CA ALA A 908 -45.17 -34.31 7.08
C ALA A 908 -45.59 -35.79 6.91
N GLY A 909 -46.15 -36.11 5.74
CA GLY A 909 -46.66 -37.44 5.40
C GLY A 909 -45.69 -38.24 4.51
N TRP A 910 -45.78 -39.56 4.59
CA TRP A 910 -45.03 -40.49 3.74
C TRP A 910 -45.93 -41.03 2.63
N THR A 911 -45.40 -41.15 1.40
CA THR A 911 -46.16 -41.60 0.22
C THR A 911 -45.60 -42.87 -0.41
N ASP A 912 -46.49 -43.61 -1.08
CA ASP A 912 -46.13 -44.72 -1.96
C ASP A 912 -45.31 -44.27 -3.19
N THR A 913 -44.91 -45.26 -4.00
CA THR A 913 -44.13 -45.12 -5.24
C THR A 913 -44.69 -44.16 -6.29
N GLU A 914 -45.97 -43.81 -6.22
CA GLU A 914 -46.64 -42.98 -7.23
C GLU A 914 -47.14 -41.63 -6.67
N GLY A 915 -46.92 -41.37 -5.36
CA GLY A 915 -47.42 -40.17 -4.69
C GLY A 915 -48.93 -40.12 -4.54
N LYS A 916 -49.62 -41.28 -4.61
CA LYS A 916 -51.10 -41.33 -4.70
C LYS A 916 -51.80 -41.60 -3.37
N ASN A 917 -51.14 -42.31 -2.44
CA ASN A 917 -51.67 -42.57 -1.10
C ASN A 917 -50.71 -42.02 -0.05
N GLY A 918 -50.93 -40.78 0.39
CA GLY A 918 -50.27 -40.21 1.55
C GLY A 918 -50.93 -40.66 2.86
N LYS A 919 -50.13 -40.96 3.89
CA LYS A 919 -50.59 -41.02 5.29
C LYS A 919 -50.02 -39.84 6.05
N SER A 920 -50.89 -39.03 6.66
CA SER A 920 -50.51 -37.82 7.40
C SER A 920 -49.75 -38.11 8.70
N LEU A 921 -49.94 -39.29 9.30
CA LEU A 921 -49.21 -39.76 10.47
C LEU A 921 -48.89 -41.26 10.33
N ILE A 922 -47.63 -41.61 10.58
CA ILE A 922 -47.21 -42.98 10.87
C ILE A 922 -46.89 -43.04 12.37
N PRO A 923 -47.68 -43.76 13.20
CA PRO A 923 -47.33 -43.99 14.58
C PRO A 923 -46.03 -44.81 14.69
N ILE A 924 -45.18 -44.48 15.67
CA ILE A 924 -43.99 -45.27 16.00
C ILE A 924 -44.45 -46.69 16.34
N SER A 925 -44.06 -47.68 15.52
CA SER A 925 -44.45 -49.07 15.73
C SER A 925 -43.46 -49.79 16.66
N GLU A 926 -43.91 -50.17 17.86
CA GLU A 926 -43.08 -50.93 18.81
C GLU A 926 -42.76 -52.37 18.37
N GLU A 927 -43.42 -52.87 17.32
CA GLU A 927 -43.09 -54.16 16.68
C GLU A 927 -42.67 -53.97 15.21
N LYS A 928 -41.69 -54.78 14.80
CA LYS A 928 -41.02 -54.75 13.49
C LYS A 928 -42.03 -54.75 12.32
N LYS A 929 -42.09 -53.64 11.59
CA LYS A 929 -42.85 -53.52 10.33
C LYS A 929 -42.01 -52.85 9.25
N GLU A 930 -42.05 -53.43 8.06
CA GLU A 930 -41.42 -52.89 6.86
C GLU A 930 -42.07 -51.55 6.47
N LEU A 931 -41.25 -50.53 6.24
CA LEU A 931 -41.69 -49.21 5.78
C LEU A 931 -41.23 -48.98 4.33
N SER A 932 -42.06 -49.38 3.38
CA SER A 932 -41.79 -49.33 1.93
C SER A 932 -42.26 -48.02 1.27
N TYR A 933 -41.84 -46.87 1.83
CA TYR A 933 -42.19 -45.53 1.33
C TYR A 933 -41.00 -44.92 0.57
N LYS A 934 -41.27 -44.21 -0.55
CA LYS A 934 -40.20 -43.66 -1.41
C LYS A 934 -40.08 -42.14 -1.42
N LYS A 935 -41.06 -41.41 -0.87
CA LYS A 935 -41.03 -39.94 -0.79
C LYS A 935 -41.78 -39.41 0.43
N VAL A 936 -41.33 -38.25 0.91
CA VAL A 936 -42.00 -37.42 1.93
C VAL A 936 -42.73 -36.26 1.24
N GLN A 937 -43.89 -35.87 1.75
CA GLN A 937 -44.61 -34.67 1.31
C GLN A 937 -45.11 -33.86 2.52
N PHE A 938 -44.89 -32.55 2.47
CA PHE A 938 -45.44 -31.57 3.42
C PHE A 938 -46.76 -30.99 2.90
N SER A 939 -47.64 -30.57 3.82
CA SER A 939 -48.76 -29.67 3.52
C SER A 939 -48.37 -28.21 3.81
N GLU A 940 -49.22 -27.27 3.40
CA GLU A 940 -49.01 -25.82 3.63
C GLU A 940 -48.87 -25.48 5.13
N GLU A 941 -48.08 -24.45 5.43
CA GLU A 941 -47.65 -24.09 6.79
C GLU A 941 -48.79 -23.59 7.68
N LEU A 942 -48.73 -23.93 8.97
CA LEU A 942 -49.51 -23.28 10.02
C LEU A 942 -48.70 -22.15 10.65
N ALA A 943 -49.38 -21.09 11.09
CA ALA A 943 -48.72 -19.96 11.76
C ALA A 943 -48.18 -20.37 13.14
N SER A 944 -47.00 -19.86 13.50
CA SER A 944 -46.40 -20.04 14.82
C SER A 944 -46.98 -19.07 15.86
N VAL A 945 -46.98 -19.50 17.12
CA VAL A 945 -47.37 -18.72 18.30
C VAL A 945 -46.35 -18.91 19.42
N THR A 946 -46.04 -17.80 20.10
CA THR A 946 -45.06 -17.72 21.18
C THR A 946 -45.74 -17.13 22.40
N THR A 947 -45.41 -17.63 23.59
CA THR A 947 -45.90 -17.12 24.88
C THR A 947 -44.76 -17.08 25.89
N THR A 948 -44.74 -16.03 26.73
CA THR A 948 -43.63 -15.74 27.65
C THR A 948 -44.01 -16.00 29.10
N VAL A 949 -43.25 -16.88 29.76
CA VAL A 949 -43.33 -17.12 31.20
C VAL A 949 -42.17 -16.42 31.89
N ASN A 950 -42.48 -15.58 32.86
CA ASN A 950 -41.47 -14.90 33.69
C ASN A 950 -41.47 -15.50 35.10
N PHE A 951 -40.29 -15.73 35.66
CA PHE A 951 -40.09 -16.16 37.03
C PHE A 951 -39.34 -15.06 37.78
N LYS A 952 -39.84 -14.69 38.96
CA LYS A 952 -39.30 -13.61 39.80
C LYS A 952 -39.02 -14.11 41.21
N VAL A 953 -37.96 -13.61 41.84
CA VAL A 953 -37.62 -13.90 43.24
C VAL A 953 -37.53 -12.59 44.05
N VAL A 954 -38.04 -12.60 45.28
CA VAL A 954 -38.16 -11.41 46.15
C VAL A 954 -37.72 -11.75 47.58
N ASN A 955 -36.93 -10.86 48.18
CA ASN A 955 -36.28 -11.02 49.50
C ASN A 955 -35.29 -12.21 49.59
N GLY A 956 -34.69 -12.59 48.46
CA GLY A 956 -33.67 -13.64 48.34
C GLY A 956 -33.25 -13.85 46.89
N SER A 957 -32.56 -14.95 46.61
CA SER A 957 -32.14 -15.36 45.26
C SER A 957 -32.69 -16.74 44.88
N TRP A 958 -32.55 -17.07 43.59
CA TRP A 958 -32.67 -18.43 43.07
C TRP A 958 -31.61 -19.35 43.70
N ASP A 959 -31.81 -20.67 43.66
CA ASP A 959 -30.89 -21.62 44.31
C ASP A 959 -29.49 -21.67 43.68
N ASP A 960 -29.30 -21.21 42.44
CA ASP A 960 -27.97 -20.97 41.86
C ASP A 960 -27.28 -19.74 42.48
N GLY A 961 -28.04 -18.73 42.89
CA GLY A 961 -27.59 -17.52 43.56
C GLY A 961 -27.98 -16.22 42.84
N GLU A 962 -28.60 -16.29 41.65
CA GLU A 962 -29.01 -15.10 40.92
C GLU A 962 -30.25 -14.42 41.51
N THR A 963 -30.32 -13.09 41.41
CA THR A 963 -31.48 -12.27 41.83
C THR A 963 -32.26 -11.65 40.65
N LYS A 964 -31.89 -12.00 39.40
CA LYS A 964 -32.55 -11.50 38.18
C LYS A 964 -33.83 -12.30 37.90
N ASP A 965 -34.82 -11.65 37.29
CA ASP A 965 -35.99 -12.33 36.75
C ASP A 965 -35.56 -13.26 35.61
N LYS A 966 -36.03 -14.52 35.63
CA LYS A 966 -35.71 -15.55 34.63
C LYS A 966 -36.87 -15.69 33.65
N VAL A 967 -36.58 -15.69 32.36
CA VAL A 967 -37.59 -15.64 31.29
C VAL A 967 -37.51 -16.89 30.43
N VAL A 968 -38.64 -17.59 30.30
CA VAL A 968 -38.81 -18.77 29.43
C VAL A 968 -39.82 -18.44 28.36
N LYS A 969 -39.47 -18.66 27.09
CA LYS A 969 -40.44 -18.67 25.99
C LYS A 969 -40.92 -20.09 25.75
N ILE A 970 -42.22 -20.23 25.49
CA ILE A 970 -42.86 -21.46 25.06
C ILE A 970 -43.42 -21.18 23.67
N GLU A 971 -43.04 -22.00 22.69
CA GLU A 971 -43.29 -21.78 21.26
C GLU A 971 -43.96 -23.02 20.65
N GLY A 972 -44.89 -22.79 19.72
CA GLY A 972 -45.65 -23.82 19.02
C GLY A 972 -46.41 -23.23 17.82
N PHE A 973 -47.47 -23.91 17.37
CA PHE A 973 -48.30 -23.51 16.23
C PHE A 973 -49.76 -23.26 16.63
N GLU A 974 -50.52 -22.60 15.76
CA GLU A 974 -51.93 -22.23 16.02
C GLU A 974 -52.81 -23.48 16.27
N GLY A 975 -53.05 -23.77 17.56
CA GLY A 975 -53.77 -24.96 18.03
C GLY A 975 -53.02 -25.79 19.09
N ASP A 976 -51.74 -25.53 19.33
CA ASP A 976 -50.93 -26.25 20.32
C ASP A 976 -51.25 -25.87 21.78
N VAL A 977 -51.23 -26.87 22.65
CA VAL A 977 -51.47 -26.74 24.10
C VAL A 977 -50.13 -26.48 24.81
N LEU A 978 -49.73 -25.21 24.88
CA LEU A 978 -48.45 -24.78 25.46
C LEU A 978 -48.38 -25.04 26.98
N LYS A 979 -47.28 -25.62 27.48
CA LYS A 979 -47.06 -25.95 28.91
C LYS A 979 -45.60 -25.81 29.32
N LEU A 980 -45.35 -25.59 30.61
CA LEU A 980 -44.02 -25.65 31.22
C LEU A 980 -43.52 -27.10 31.34
N SER A 981 -42.23 -27.33 31.09
CA SER A 981 -41.52 -28.53 31.58
C SER A 981 -40.99 -28.31 33.01
N ALA A 982 -40.55 -29.38 33.67
CA ALA A 982 -39.94 -29.26 35.00
C ALA A 982 -38.65 -28.42 34.95
N ASP A 983 -37.84 -28.59 33.89
CA ASP A 983 -36.59 -27.86 33.67
C ASP A 983 -36.80 -26.37 33.36
N ASN A 984 -38.03 -25.95 33.04
CA ASN A 984 -38.38 -24.55 32.86
C ASN A 984 -38.64 -23.79 34.17
N ILE A 985 -38.82 -24.49 35.30
CA ILE A 985 -39.15 -23.90 36.59
C ILE A 985 -37.85 -23.74 37.41
N PRO A 986 -37.38 -22.51 37.70
CA PRO A 986 -36.14 -22.31 38.45
C PRO A 986 -36.24 -22.83 39.89
N ALA A 987 -35.19 -23.52 40.34
CA ALA A 987 -35.05 -23.93 41.74
C ALA A 987 -34.93 -22.71 42.67
N VAL A 988 -35.67 -22.73 43.77
CA VAL A 988 -35.79 -21.63 44.73
C VAL A 988 -36.20 -22.15 46.12
N GLY A 989 -35.82 -21.42 47.16
CA GLY A 989 -36.19 -21.68 48.56
C GLY A 989 -34.98 -21.81 49.49
N THR A 990 -33.79 -22.07 48.96
CA THR A 990 -32.57 -22.31 49.77
C THR A 990 -31.76 -21.06 50.09
N LYS A 991 -32.03 -19.91 49.45
CA LYS A 991 -31.24 -18.67 49.53
C LYS A 991 -32.07 -17.41 49.84
N PRO A 992 -32.65 -17.29 51.05
CA PRO A 992 -33.21 -16.03 51.53
C PRO A 992 -32.14 -14.94 51.69
N SER A 993 -32.55 -13.66 51.67
CA SER A 993 -31.73 -12.54 52.12
C SER A 993 -31.73 -12.44 53.66
N ASP A 994 -30.72 -11.76 54.23
CA ASP A 994 -30.59 -11.58 55.67
C ASP A 994 -31.86 -11.04 56.34
N GLY A 995 -32.32 -11.71 57.39
CA GLY A 995 -33.58 -11.41 58.08
C GLY A 995 -34.83 -12.03 57.45
N TYR A 996 -34.66 -12.89 56.44
CA TYR A 996 -35.72 -13.70 55.83
C TYR A 996 -35.39 -15.20 55.88
N LYS A 997 -36.40 -16.03 55.66
CA LYS A 997 -36.38 -17.51 55.63
C LYS A 997 -37.18 -18.00 54.42
N GLU A 998 -37.13 -19.31 54.17
CA GLU A 998 -37.95 -19.99 53.14
C GLU A 998 -39.40 -19.48 53.14
N GLY A 999 -39.94 -19.25 51.94
CA GLY A 999 -41.24 -18.64 51.71
C GLY A 999 -42.09 -19.42 50.72
N ALA A 1000 -42.81 -18.73 49.83
CA ALA A 1000 -43.75 -19.36 48.90
C ALA A 1000 -43.83 -18.66 47.55
N TRP A 1001 -44.30 -19.40 46.54
CA TRP A 1001 -44.77 -18.86 45.27
C TRP A 1001 -46.14 -18.17 45.46
N ASP A 1002 -46.36 -17.05 44.76
CA ASP A 1002 -47.67 -16.36 44.67
C ASP A 1002 -48.72 -17.20 43.92
N ILE A 1003 -48.28 -17.91 42.89
CA ILE A 1003 -48.98 -18.95 42.15
C ILE A 1003 -47.96 -20.09 42.00
N ILE A 1004 -48.28 -21.32 42.40
CA ILE A 1004 -47.35 -22.44 42.23
C ILE A 1004 -47.22 -22.74 40.72
N PRO A 1005 -46.03 -22.66 40.12
CA PRO A 1005 -45.83 -23.09 38.74
C PRO A 1005 -45.90 -24.62 38.64
N ASP A 1006 -46.64 -25.13 37.65
CA ASP A 1006 -46.81 -26.57 37.45
C ASP A 1006 -46.75 -26.94 35.95
N THR A 1007 -46.39 -28.19 35.67
CA THR A 1007 -46.12 -28.70 34.31
C THR A 1007 -47.36 -29.29 33.63
N THR A 1008 -48.54 -29.13 34.23
CA THR A 1008 -49.82 -29.71 33.77
C THR A 1008 -50.83 -28.65 33.33
N THR A 1009 -50.74 -27.44 33.87
CA THR A 1009 -51.52 -26.26 33.45
C THR A 1009 -51.11 -25.76 32.06
N GLU A 1010 -52.09 -25.25 31.32
CA GLU A 1010 -51.93 -24.70 29.97
C GLU A 1010 -51.67 -23.19 30.01
N ILE A 1011 -50.61 -22.76 29.34
CA ILE A 1011 -50.13 -21.37 29.31
C ILE A 1011 -50.71 -20.67 28.07
N THR A 1012 -51.93 -20.14 28.21
CA THR A 1012 -52.71 -19.53 27.11
C THR A 1012 -52.37 -18.06 26.81
N LYS A 1013 -51.45 -17.46 27.57
CA LYS A 1013 -50.95 -16.07 27.43
C LYS A 1013 -49.75 -15.85 28.34
N ASP A 1014 -49.06 -14.73 28.17
CA ASP A 1014 -47.95 -14.32 29.04
C ASP A 1014 -48.36 -14.30 30.52
N ILE A 1015 -47.49 -14.86 31.37
CA ILE A 1015 -47.72 -15.05 32.81
C ILE A 1015 -46.43 -14.78 33.59
N THR A 1016 -46.56 -14.48 34.88
CA THR A 1016 -45.45 -14.28 35.81
C THR A 1016 -45.71 -15.06 37.09
N TYR A 1017 -44.68 -15.75 37.58
CA TYR A 1017 -44.67 -16.47 38.85
C TYR A 1017 -43.63 -15.80 39.77
N THR A 1018 -44.00 -15.49 41.01
CA THR A 1018 -43.15 -14.79 41.98
C THR A 1018 -42.93 -15.63 43.24
N TYR A 1019 -41.69 -16.01 43.54
CA TYR A 1019 -41.34 -16.58 44.84
C TYR A 1019 -40.92 -15.46 45.80
N MET A 1020 -41.53 -15.41 46.98
CA MET A 1020 -41.24 -14.41 48.00
C MET A 1020 -40.86 -15.08 49.33
N TYR A 1021 -39.62 -14.84 49.76
CA TYR A 1021 -39.10 -15.29 51.05
C TYR A 1021 -39.79 -14.55 52.22
N GLU A 1022 -40.09 -15.26 53.31
CA GLU A 1022 -40.84 -14.74 54.47
C GLU A 1022 -39.90 -14.13 55.52
N LYS A 1023 -40.31 -13.05 56.18
CA LYS A 1023 -39.47 -12.38 57.19
C LYS A 1023 -39.32 -13.21 58.47
N GLN A 1024 -38.12 -13.20 59.06
CA GLN A 1024 -37.82 -13.92 60.30
C GLN A 1024 -37.93 -13.00 61.54
N GLU A 1025 -38.67 -13.45 62.55
CA GLU A 1025 -38.73 -12.79 63.87
C GLU A 1025 -37.71 -13.40 64.86
N THR A 1026 -37.25 -12.62 65.84
CA THR A 1026 -36.21 -13.00 66.79
C THR A 1026 -36.74 -13.13 68.22
N SER A 1027 -36.18 -14.06 68.99
CA SER A 1027 -36.57 -14.37 70.38
C SER A 1027 -35.31 -14.69 71.23
N VAL A 1028 -35.36 -14.43 72.53
CA VAL A 1028 -34.15 -14.39 73.40
C VAL A 1028 -34.41 -15.00 74.79
N VAL A 1029 -33.89 -16.20 75.03
CA VAL A 1029 -33.78 -16.87 76.35
C VAL A 1029 -32.56 -17.83 76.36
N PRO A 1030 -31.73 -17.92 77.41
CA PRO A 1030 -30.54 -18.78 77.46
C PRO A 1030 -30.78 -20.18 78.08
N THR A 1031 -29.78 -21.09 77.93
CA THR A 1031 -29.85 -22.53 78.26
C THR A 1031 -28.66 -23.02 79.11
N THR A 1032 -28.79 -24.20 79.77
CA THR A 1032 -27.71 -24.87 80.54
C THR A 1032 -27.84 -26.42 80.57
N GLU A 1033 -26.89 -27.13 79.95
CA GLU A 1033 -26.33 -28.48 80.30
C GLU A 1033 -27.25 -29.74 80.46
N PRO A 1034 -26.71 -30.99 80.47
CA PRO A 1034 -25.67 -31.61 79.61
C PRO A 1034 -26.10 -33.00 79.05
N THR A 1035 -25.17 -33.79 78.49
CA THR A 1035 -25.40 -34.93 77.54
C THR A 1035 -25.27 -36.36 78.08
N THR A 1036 -25.90 -37.33 77.37
CA THR A 1036 -25.58 -38.79 77.34
C THR A 1036 -25.90 -39.41 75.95
N GLU A 1037 -25.28 -40.56 75.64
CA GLU A 1037 -25.23 -41.27 74.32
C GLU A 1037 -26.50 -42.13 73.97
N PRO A 1038 -26.54 -42.95 72.87
CA PRO A 1038 -26.57 -42.56 71.44
C PRO A 1038 -27.59 -43.39 70.55
N THR A 1039 -27.96 -42.93 69.34
CA THR A 1039 -28.42 -43.83 68.24
C THR A 1039 -28.43 -43.22 66.82
N THR A 1040 -28.05 -44.06 65.84
CA THR A 1040 -28.36 -44.14 64.38
C THR A 1040 -29.22 -43.07 63.66
N GLU A 1041 -28.66 -42.51 62.57
CA GLU A 1041 -29.22 -42.08 61.26
C GLU A 1041 -30.60 -41.35 61.13
N PRO A 1042 -30.78 -40.49 60.10
CA PRO A 1042 -29.83 -39.63 59.36
C PRO A 1042 -30.37 -38.17 59.26
N THR A 1043 -29.99 -37.41 58.20
CA THR A 1043 -30.52 -36.07 57.81
C THR A 1043 -30.17 -34.90 58.76
N THR A 1044 -30.25 -33.60 58.42
CA THR A 1044 -30.13 -32.83 57.14
C THR A 1044 -29.89 -31.36 57.52
N GLY A 1045 -29.16 -30.61 56.69
CA GLY A 1045 -29.35 -29.16 56.59
C GLY A 1045 -28.45 -28.26 57.45
N PRO A 1046 -28.60 -26.93 57.33
CA PRO A 1046 -27.47 -25.98 57.37
C PRO A 1046 -27.62 -24.93 58.50
N THR A 1047 -26.70 -23.99 58.74
CA THR A 1047 -26.48 -22.79 57.90
C THR A 1047 -25.21 -22.01 58.25
N THR A 1048 -24.81 -21.14 57.32
CA THR A 1048 -23.67 -20.23 57.36
C THR A 1048 -24.02 -18.87 57.97
N GLY A 1049 -23.04 -18.22 58.62
CA GLY A 1049 -23.06 -16.77 58.92
C GLY A 1049 -22.34 -16.43 60.23
N PRO A 1050 -21.82 -15.19 60.40
CA PRO A 1050 -21.85 -14.05 59.49
C PRO A 1050 -20.55 -13.89 58.66
N THR A 1051 -20.51 -12.85 57.85
CA THR A 1051 -19.37 -12.40 57.03
C THR A 1051 -18.44 -11.40 57.74
N THR A 1052 -17.25 -11.21 57.15
CA THR A 1052 -16.36 -10.03 57.21
C THR A 1052 -15.68 -9.61 58.52
N GLU A 1053 -14.34 -9.57 58.43
CA GLU A 1053 -13.35 -8.89 59.30
C GLU A 1053 -13.06 -9.43 60.72
N PRO A 1054 -11.83 -9.30 61.27
CA PRO A 1054 -10.54 -8.98 60.62
C PRO A 1054 -9.32 -9.85 61.04
N THR A 1055 -8.22 -9.71 60.29
CA THR A 1055 -6.79 -9.86 60.71
C THR A 1055 -6.18 -11.22 61.11
N THR A 1056 -4.90 -11.36 60.71
CA THR A 1056 -3.81 -12.19 61.30
C THR A 1056 -3.92 -13.73 61.34
N GLY A 1057 -2.87 -14.39 60.88
CA GLY A 1057 -2.63 -15.84 61.08
C GLY A 1057 -1.91 -16.14 62.43
N PRO A 1058 -1.13 -17.24 62.57
CA PRO A 1058 -0.58 -18.10 61.50
C PRO A 1058 -0.64 -19.63 61.78
N THR A 1059 0.14 -20.37 60.99
CA THR A 1059 0.79 -21.68 61.27
C THR A 1059 0.05 -23.03 61.15
N THR A 1060 0.84 -24.00 60.64
CA THR A 1060 0.85 -25.47 60.89
C THR A 1060 -0.23 -26.39 60.29
N GLU A 1061 0.20 -27.12 59.26
CA GLU A 1061 0.12 -28.59 59.09
C GLU A 1061 -0.04 -29.42 60.39
N PRO A 1062 -0.58 -30.68 60.38
CA PRO A 1062 -0.05 -31.76 59.50
C PRO A 1062 -0.96 -32.96 59.10
N THR A 1063 -0.55 -33.69 58.03
CA THR A 1063 -0.69 -35.17 57.79
C THR A 1063 -2.10 -35.82 57.76
N THR A 1064 -2.38 -36.88 56.97
CA THR A 1064 -1.65 -38.15 56.87
C THR A 1064 -1.65 -38.86 55.50
N GLU A 1065 -0.51 -39.51 55.24
CA GLU A 1065 -0.23 -40.81 54.58
C GLU A 1065 -1.38 -41.82 54.28
N PRO A 1066 -1.15 -42.88 53.47
CA PRO A 1066 0.15 -43.46 53.03
C PRO A 1066 0.30 -43.62 51.48
N THR A 1067 1.39 -44.11 50.85
CA THR A 1067 2.69 -44.72 51.23
C THR A 1067 3.75 -44.32 50.13
N THR A 1068 4.92 -44.92 49.80
CA THR A 1068 5.60 -46.21 50.09
C THR A 1068 7.13 -46.11 49.91
N THR A 1069 7.90 -46.28 51.00
CA THR A 1069 9.29 -46.84 51.09
C THR A 1069 10.51 -46.20 50.34
N PRO A 1070 11.77 -46.36 50.84
CA PRO A 1070 12.82 -45.34 50.67
C PRO A 1070 14.24 -45.83 50.27
N ASP A 1071 15.14 -44.88 49.95
CA ASP A 1071 16.51 -44.66 50.50
C ASP A 1071 17.06 -43.33 49.89
N ILE A 1072 18.12 -42.62 50.33
CA ILE A 1072 19.12 -42.75 51.41
C ILE A 1072 19.15 -41.40 52.18
N THR A 1073 19.47 -41.38 53.48
CA THR A 1073 19.61 -40.14 54.29
C THR A 1073 21.06 -39.74 54.61
N ARG A 1074 21.34 -38.43 54.63
CA ARG A 1074 21.93 -37.74 55.81
C ARG A 1074 21.84 -36.21 55.72
N ASP A 1075 21.99 -35.56 56.88
CA ASP A 1075 21.27 -34.32 57.20
C ASP A 1075 22.13 -33.05 57.33
N LYS A 1076 21.42 -31.93 57.50
CA LYS A 1076 21.87 -30.54 57.69
C LYS A 1076 22.53 -30.30 59.06
N ASN A 1077 23.10 -29.09 59.21
CA ASN A 1077 22.81 -28.07 60.26
C ASN A 1077 23.92 -26.97 60.24
N ASP A 1078 23.72 -25.70 60.63
CA ASP A 1078 22.56 -25.06 61.27
C ASP A 1078 22.55 -23.50 61.12
N ILE A 1079 21.47 -22.87 61.64
CA ILE A 1079 21.37 -21.49 62.17
C ILE A 1079 21.24 -20.27 61.20
N SER A 1080 20.48 -19.28 61.67
CA SER A 1080 20.04 -17.98 61.10
C SER A 1080 19.94 -16.98 62.30
N PRO A 1081 19.29 -15.77 62.29
CA PRO A 1081 18.90 -14.82 61.22
C PRO A 1081 19.30 -13.34 61.50
N SER A 1082 19.13 -12.44 60.51
CA SER A 1082 18.66 -11.05 60.73
C SER A 1082 18.30 -10.32 59.41
N ASN A 1083 17.26 -9.47 59.44
CA ASN A 1083 16.63 -8.74 58.30
C ASN A 1083 16.81 -7.19 58.51
N PRO A 1084 16.27 -6.22 57.72
CA PRO A 1084 15.30 -6.31 56.61
C PRO A 1084 15.44 -5.41 55.34
N VAL A 1085 14.96 -5.96 54.20
CA VAL A 1085 14.03 -5.36 53.19
C VAL A 1085 14.38 -4.06 52.42
N LYS A 1086 14.40 -4.16 51.08
CA LYS A 1086 13.50 -3.40 50.17
C LYS A 1086 13.30 -4.09 48.81
N VAL A 1087 12.28 -3.64 48.07
CA VAL A 1087 11.24 -4.45 47.39
C VAL A 1087 10.49 -3.56 46.36
N ASP A 1088 9.98 -3.97 45.18
CA ASP A 1088 10.20 -5.13 44.28
C ASP A 1088 9.52 -4.89 42.88
N GLU A 1089 10.07 -5.50 41.81
CA GLU A 1089 9.40 -6.12 40.62
C GLU A 1089 8.39 -5.35 39.69
N ILE A 1090 7.79 -5.98 38.65
CA ILE A 1090 8.33 -6.44 37.32
C ILE A 1090 7.18 -6.87 36.34
N GLU A 1091 7.29 -6.48 35.06
CA GLU A 1091 6.75 -7.06 33.79
C GLU A 1091 5.26 -7.49 33.47
N LYS A 1092 4.85 -7.14 32.23
CA LYS A 1092 4.15 -7.92 31.15
C LYS A 1092 2.60 -8.05 31.00
N THR A 1093 2.04 -7.20 30.13
CA THR A 1093 1.40 -7.48 28.80
C THR A 1093 0.42 -8.67 28.58
N ILE A 1094 -0.78 -8.42 27.99
CA ILE A 1094 -1.32 -8.97 26.69
C ILE A 1094 -2.82 -8.63 26.38
N PHE A 1095 -3.08 -8.19 25.13
CA PHE A 1095 -4.31 -8.20 24.27
C PHE A 1095 -5.73 -7.68 24.71
N SER A 1096 -6.05 -6.47 24.21
CA SER A 1096 -7.06 -6.15 23.14
C SER A 1096 -8.60 -6.23 23.33
N ILE A 1097 -9.30 -5.22 22.76
CA ILE A 1097 -10.70 -5.18 22.26
C ILE A 1097 -11.80 -5.32 23.36
N LYS A 1098 -12.65 -4.31 23.66
CA LYS A 1098 -13.63 -3.69 22.73
C LYS A 1098 -14.35 -2.42 23.27
N ASP A 1099 -14.76 -1.56 22.32
CA ASP A 1099 -15.87 -0.57 22.27
C ASP A 1099 -16.56 0.09 23.49
N GLU A 1100 -16.86 1.38 23.26
CA GLU A 1100 -18.07 2.16 23.63
C GLU A 1100 -18.30 2.75 25.05
N LYS A 1101 -18.49 4.09 25.03
CA LYS A 1101 -19.28 4.95 25.94
C LYS A 1101 -18.66 5.25 27.33
N ASP A 1102 -18.90 6.42 27.94
CA ASP A 1102 -20.00 7.36 27.69
C ASP A 1102 -19.61 8.86 27.63
N THR A 1103 -20.42 9.59 26.88
CA THR A 1103 -20.56 11.04 26.63
C THR A 1103 -19.85 12.08 27.51
N LYS A 1104 -19.14 13.02 26.84
CA LYS A 1104 -19.68 14.39 26.71
C LYS A 1104 -19.21 15.15 25.48
#